data_AF-J2XU86-F1
#
_entry.id   AF-J2XU86-F1
#
_cell.length_a   1.000
_cell.length_b   1.000
_cell.length_c   1.000
_cell.angle_alpha   90.00
_cell.angle_beta   90.00
_cell.angle_gamma   90.00
#
_symmetry.space_group_name_H-M   'P 1'
#
loop_
_entity.id
_entity.type
_entity.pdbx_description
1 polymer ?
#
loop_
_entity_poly.entity_id
_entity_poly.type
_entity_poly.pdbx_seq_one_letter_code
_entity_poly.pdbx_strand_id
1 'polypeptide(L)'
;MSTRSRSAVEEAGSLCIEQRAAEVTVAHLLTAFLDQPASDICITLAAAGLEVGASRQALSTGFADRGGNHSQYPCFSPLLIEVLQEAWLLSSVELGQPHIRSGAIFLATLLNPARYLPLAAIQLFDEVNREALRKRFGELLSGSAEAVGVAPALASSMGTSIHDSALAKYCHNFTDQARGGRIDPVLCRDVEIDLMVDILSRRRKNNPIVVGDAGVGKSAVVEGLALRIVQGRVPESLRLVELWELDLGALQAGASVKGEFEKRLKAVIDEVKESACPIILFIDEAHTLIGAGNAAGGSDAANLLKPALARGELRTIAATTWSEYKKYFEKDPALTRRFQLLKLEEPTPDQAVHVLRGLRPIYEAFHNVFIGDDALQAAAVLTDRYLSGRKLPDKAIDVLDTACSRVASALVESPRRLNALENELNQIDAESAQLARDGRCGRAVNPGRLDSLVTTRHEVEQKIQKVRHAWEQQKALVEKIVELRTRDNGKDASQLLTDKVRQLSELQRTGVLLHADVGAEEIAQVIADWTGIPATTISSDQMARLDSLPANLRNRVKGQDSALHIVYRHLLTALADLRRPGTPMGVFLLVGPSGVGKTETAVAVADALFGGEQFLTTINMSEYQERFTVSRLLGAPPGYVGYGEGGVLTEAIRKQPYPFNPASREEASLEDFTAFFGPDGKLQQFREKYLNLFVEENLEALYFDRLGGYLVRADVLSQLESADRIRDAFFNSRGLLGVQFYVEPLGLAPNQRSSSLGVEGQLITYNHGPSTSTGLIWPNTLAPSNESRVTLINAGGRSSGLLYRGPWSLYRLLSQARLNGATSTSVDISFSVPEGGMRYRISTEKANNPFTQPLFKGFVLPRTLLQDGLRSRADAVLSRDLVHARLQVAGLDAE
;
A
#
# COMPACT_ATOMS: atom_id res chain seq x y z
N MET A 1 -35.91 -14.53 24.34
CA MET A 1 -36.96 -14.97 23.39
C MET A 1 -36.50 -14.66 21.97
N SER A 2 -36.82 -15.50 20.99
CA SER A 2 -36.61 -15.20 19.56
C SER A 2 -37.47 -14.00 19.12
N THR A 3 -37.13 -13.37 17.99
CA THR A 3 -37.91 -12.24 17.43
C THR A 3 -39.36 -12.63 17.13
N ARG A 4 -39.58 -13.85 16.62
CA ARG A 4 -40.92 -14.40 16.37
C ARG A 4 -41.69 -14.72 17.65
N SER A 5 -41.04 -15.31 18.66
CA SER A 5 -41.65 -15.49 19.98
C SER A 5 -42.08 -14.17 20.62
N ARG A 6 -41.34 -13.07 20.38
CA ARG A 6 -41.73 -11.73 20.84
C ARG A 6 -42.96 -11.22 20.08
N SER A 7 -42.97 -11.34 18.74
CA SER A 7 -44.14 -10.99 17.91
C SER A 7 -45.39 -11.77 18.33
N ALA A 8 -45.25 -13.07 18.61
CA ALA A 8 -46.37 -13.93 19.04
C ALA A 8 -46.95 -13.50 20.40
N VAL A 9 -46.12 -13.00 21.32
CA VAL A 9 -46.60 -12.46 22.60
C VAL A 9 -47.39 -11.15 22.38
N GLU A 10 -46.95 -10.31 21.45
CA GLU A 10 -47.67 -9.09 21.06
C GLU A 10 -49.02 -9.44 20.39
N GLU A 11 -49.01 -10.40 19.47
CA GLU A 11 -50.21 -10.93 18.78
C GLU A 11 -51.18 -11.62 19.75
N ALA A 12 -50.68 -12.34 20.76
CA ALA A 12 -51.50 -12.91 21.82
C ALA A 12 -52.20 -11.82 22.66
N GLY A 13 -51.52 -10.69 22.86
CA GLY A 13 -52.09 -9.50 23.48
C GLY A 13 -53.22 -8.90 22.65
N SER A 14 -53.04 -8.75 21.33
CA SER A 14 -54.10 -8.27 20.44
C SER A 14 -55.29 -9.23 20.36
N LEU A 15 -55.05 -10.54 20.28
CA LEU A 15 -56.10 -11.56 20.29
C LEU A 15 -56.94 -11.52 21.57
N CYS A 16 -56.30 -11.30 22.72
CA CYS A 16 -56.98 -11.15 24.01
C CYS A 16 -57.90 -9.91 24.02
N ILE A 17 -57.45 -8.79 23.43
CA ILE A 17 -58.26 -7.56 23.30
C ILE A 17 -59.46 -7.79 22.37
N GLU A 18 -59.27 -8.44 21.23
CA GLU A 18 -60.35 -8.77 20.29
C GLU A 18 -61.42 -9.67 20.92
N GLN A 19 -60.99 -10.62 21.74
CA GLN A 19 -61.87 -11.57 22.45
C GLN A 19 -62.45 -10.99 23.75
N ARG A 20 -62.09 -9.75 24.13
CA ARG A 20 -62.49 -9.09 25.38
C ARG A 20 -62.17 -9.91 26.65
N ALA A 21 -61.09 -10.68 26.61
CA ALA A 21 -60.63 -11.44 27.78
C ALA A 21 -59.86 -10.53 28.76
N ALA A 22 -59.95 -10.84 30.06
CA ALA A 22 -59.29 -10.07 31.12
C ALA A 22 -57.77 -10.32 31.22
N GLU A 23 -57.33 -11.53 30.86
CA GLU A 23 -55.95 -11.97 30.97
C GLU A 23 -55.47 -12.66 29.68
N VAL A 24 -54.22 -12.39 29.29
CA VAL A 24 -53.54 -13.12 28.22
C VAL A 24 -53.08 -14.48 28.77
N THR A 25 -53.68 -15.56 28.26
CA THR A 25 -53.40 -16.94 28.69
C THR A 25 -52.46 -17.69 27.74
N VAL A 26 -51.97 -18.85 28.17
CA VAL A 26 -51.14 -19.75 27.34
C VAL A 26 -51.84 -20.16 26.04
N ALA A 27 -53.17 -20.36 26.08
CA ALA A 27 -53.95 -20.68 24.88
C ALA A 27 -53.91 -19.57 23.83
N HIS A 28 -53.92 -18.29 24.24
CA HIS A 28 -53.78 -17.15 23.31
C HIS A 28 -52.40 -17.16 22.66
N LEU A 29 -51.34 -17.42 23.44
CA LEU A 29 -49.98 -17.48 22.92
C LEU A 29 -49.78 -18.64 21.93
N LEU A 30 -50.29 -19.84 22.25
CA LEU A 30 -50.22 -20.97 21.33
C LEU A 30 -51.04 -20.74 20.06
N THR A 31 -52.18 -20.06 20.16
CA THR A 31 -53.00 -19.70 18.99
C THR A 31 -52.27 -18.70 18.08
N ALA A 32 -51.58 -17.70 18.65
CA ALA A 32 -50.75 -16.77 17.88
C ALA A 32 -49.63 -17.50 17.12
N PHE A 33 -48.99 -18.50 17.74
CA PHE A 33 -47.98 -19.32 17.05
C PHE A 33 -48.53 -20.16 15.90
N LEU A 34 -49.81 -20.54 15.93
CA LEU A 34 -50.46 -21.24 14.81
C LEU A 34 -50.74 -20.32 13.61
N ASP A 35 -50.88 -19.01 13.85
CA ASP A 35 -51.05 -18.01 12.78
C ASP A 35 -49.72 -17.67 12.07
N GLN A 36 -48.59 -17.95 12.71
CA GLN A 36 -47.28 -17.75 12.12
C GLN A 36 -46.89 -18.90 11.18
N PRO A 37 -46.64 -18.63 9.87
CA PRO A 37 -46.26 -19.68 8.93
C PRO A 37 -44.87 -20.24 9.26
N ALA A 38 -44.76 -21.57 9.22
CA ALA A 38 -43.55 -22.34 9.50
C ALA A 38 -42.94 -22.09 10.90
N SER A 39 -43.78 -21.87 11.92
CA SER A 39 -43.37 -21.91 13.33
C SER A 39 -42.99 -23.33 13.78
N ASP A 40 -42.22 -23.45 14.86
CA ASP A 40 -41.82 -24.76 15.40
C ASP A 40 -43.06 -25.61 15.71
N ILE A 41 -44.09 -24.98 16.27
CA ILE A 41 -45.35 -25.65 16.65
C ILE A 41 -46.03 -26.23 15.41
N CYS A 42 -46.17 -25.45 14.34
CA CYS A 42 -46.78 -25.93 13.09
C CYS A 42 -46.03 -27.13 12.49
N ILE A 43 -44.69 -27.14 12.58
CA ILE A 43 -43.87 -28.27 12.12
C ILE A 43 -44.04 -29.49 13.03
N THR A 44 -44.08 -29.31 14.35
CA THR A 44 -44.35 -30.43 15.28
C THR A 44 -45.73 -31.05 15.07
N LEU A 45 -46.76 -30.24 14.84
CA LEU A 45 -48.12 -30.71 14.59
C LEU A 45 -48.21 -31.44 13.25
N ALA A 46 -47.58 -30.91 12.20
CA ALA A 46 -47.50 -31.58 10.90
C ALA A 46 -46.77 -32.93 11.00
N ALA A 47 -45.68 -33.01 11.77
CA ALA A 47 -44.96 -34.26 12.01
C ALA A 47 -45.78 -35.29 12.81
N ALA A 48 -46.71 -34.84 13.65
CA ALA A 48 -47.65 -35.69 14.39
C ALA A 48 -48.92 -36.04 13.58
N GLY A 49 -49.10 -35.49 12.38
CA GLY A 49 -50.31 -35.71 11.56
C GLY A 49 -51.53 -34.91 11.99
N LEU A 50 -51.35 -33.87 12.82
CA LEU A 50 -52.42 -33.05 13.37
C LEU A 50 -52.71 -31.81 12.49
N GLU A 51 -53.99 -31.56 12.22
CA GLU A 51 -54.39 -30.36 11.48
C GLU A 51 -54.38 -29.10 12.35
N VAL A 52 -53.90 -27.99 11.77
CA VAL A 52 -53.83 -26.67 12.43
C VAL A 52 -55.24 -26.17 12.82
N GLY A 53 -56.25 -26.44 11.99
CA GLY A 53 -57.64 -26.07 12.25
C GLY A 53 -58.22 -26.75 13.49
N ALA A 54 -58.00 -28.06 13.63
CA ALA A 54 -58.44 -28.82 14.81
C ALA A 54 -57.70 -28.35 16.08
N SER A 55 -56.40 -28.06 15.98
CA SER A 55 -55.59 -27.52 17.08
C SER A 55 -56.09 -26.15 17.55
N ARG A 56 -56.48 -25.26 16.63
CA ARG A 56 -57.08 -23.96 16.94
C ARG A 56 -58.42 -24.11 17.67
N GLN A 57 -59.28 -25.01 17.20
CA GLN A 57 -60.58 -25.26 17.82
C GLN A 57 -60.43 -25.89 19.22
N ALA A 58 -59.42 -26.75 19.42
CA ALA A 58 -59.13 -27.33 20.72
C ALA A 58 -58.61 -26.27 21.72
N LEU A 59 -57.71 -25.38 21.28
CA LEU A 59 -57.17 -24.30 22.10
C LEU A 59 -58.23 -23.23 22.42
N SER A 60 -59.19 -22.98 21.53
CA SER A 60 -60.24 -21.98 21.77
C SER A 60 -61.21 -22.35 22.88
N THR A 61 -61.33 -23.64 23.22
CA THR A 61 -62.07 -24.07 24.43
C THR A 61 -61.43 -23.59 25.74
N GLY A 62 -60.15 -23.20 25.69
CA GLY A 62 -59.41 -22.62 26.81
C GLY A 62 -59.59 -21.09 26.95
N PHE A 63 -60.27 -20.43 26.01
CA PHE A 63 -60.68 -19.03 26.15
C PHE A 63 -61.88 -18.97 27.11
N ALA A 64 -61.61 -19.16 28.41
CA ALA A 64 -62.66 -19.07 29.42
C ALA A 64 -63.13 -17.62 29.53
N ASP A 65 -64.39 -17.37 29.19
CA ASP A 65 -65.10 -16.12 29.44
C ASP A 65 -65.34 -15.99 30.95
N ARG A 66 -64.33 -15.50 31.67
CA ARG A 66 -64.46 -15.08 33.07
C ARG A 66 -64.66 -13.58 33.05
N GLY A 67 -65.94 -13.17 33.04
CA GLY A 67 -66.41 -11.80 32.91
C GLY A 67 -65.46 -10.74 33.49
N GLY A 68 -64.77 -10.04 32.58
CA GLY A 68 -63.83 -8.98 32.90
C GLY A 68 -64.47 -7.59 32.70
N ASN A 69 -64.34 -6.75 33.72
CA ASN A 69 -64.76 -5.34 33.69
C ASN A 69 -64.19 -4.59 32.46
N HIS A 70 -65.05 -3.85 31.77
CA HIS A 70 -64.84 -3.23 30.45
C HIS A 70 -63.83 -2.04 30.39
N SER A 71 -62.82 -1.99 31.26
CA SER A 71 -61.94 -0.80 31.32
C SER A 71 -60.47 -1.06 31.68
N GLN A 72 -60.01 -2.31 31.72
CA GLN A 72 -58.59 -2.59 31.98
C GLN A 72 -57.90 -3.19 30.77
N TYR A 73 -56.70 -2.70 30.49
CA TYR A 73 -55.75 -3.36 29.60
C TYR A 73 -55.50 -4.78 30.10
N PRO A 74 -55.46 -5.79 29.21
CA PRO A 74 -55.28 -7.17 29.61
C PRO A 74 -53.90 -7.35 30.25
N CYS A 75 -53.83 -8.04 31.38
CA CYS A 75 -52.57 -8.41 32.03
C CYS A 75 -52.14 -9.82 31.61
N PHE A 76 -50.85 -10.14 31.76
CA PHE A 76 -50.38 -11.51 31.55
C PHE A 76 -50.82 -12.40 32.69
N SER A 77 -51.41 -13.56 32.37
CA SER A 77 -51.79 -14.54 33.39
C SER A 77 -50.54 -15.07 34.10
N PRO A 78 -50.55 -15.29 35.43
CA PRO A 78 -49.41 -15.84 36.15
C PRO A 78 -48.90 -17.18 35.57
N LEU A 79 -49.82 -18.00 35.06
CA LEU A 79 -49.49 -19.27 34.40
C LEU A 79 -48.70 -19.07 33.10
N LEU A 80 -48.95 -17.99 32.37
CA LEU A 80 -48.19 -17.66 31.17
C LEU A 80 -46.74 -17.34 31.51
N ILE A 81 -46.53 -16.53 32.56
CA ILE A 81 -45.18 -16.17 33.03
C ILE A 81 -44.42 -17.43 33.48
N GLU A 82 -45.10 -18.33 34.18
CA GLU A 82 -44.52 -19.60 34.64
C GLU A 82 -44.08 -20.50 33.47
N VAL A 83 -44.92 -20.68 32.44
CA VAL A 83 -44.54 -21.44 31.23
C VAL A 83 -43.31 -20.82 30.55
N LEU A 84 -43.22 -19.50 30.48
CA LEU A 84 -42.08 -18.83 29.86
C LEU A 84 -40.78 -19.03 30.67
N GLN A 85 -40.87 -19.07 31.99
CA GLN A 85 -39.75 -19.40 32.87
C GLN A 85 -39.32 -20.87 32.72
N GLU A 86 -40.27 -21.80 32.67
CA GLU A 86 -40.00 -23.23 32.40
C GLU A 86 -39.37 -23.42 31.01
N ALA A 87 -39.91 -22.76 29.99
CA ALA A 87 -39.38 -22.79 28.63
C ALA A 87 -37.95 -22.21 28.54
N TRP A 88 -37.63 -21.17 29.32
CA TRP A 88 -36.27 -20.65 29.43
C TRP A 88 -35.31 -21.67 30.05
N LEU A 89 -35.73 -22.32 31.13
CA LEU A 89 -34.92 -23.35 31.79
C LEU A 89 -34.66 -24.54 30.84
N LEU A 90 -35.70 -25.03 30.16
CA LEU A 90 -35.57 -26.10 29.16
C LEU A 90 -34.65 -25.68 28.01
N SER A 91 -34.84 -24.47 27.48
CA SER A 91 -34.04 -23.92 26.39
C SER A 91 -32.55 -23.85 26.73
N SER A 92 -32.21 -23.35 27.93
CA SER A 92 -30.83 -23.11 28.35
C SER A 92 -30.11 -24.37 28.84
N VAL A 93 -30.79 -25.24 29.58
CA VAL A 93 -30.16 -26.40 30.23
C VAL A 93 -30.17 -27.64 29.36
N GLU A 94 -31.26 -27.91 28.64
CA GLU A 94 -31.44 -29.18 27.92
C GLU A 94 -31.33 -29.04 26.41
N LEU A 95 -31.89 -27.96 25.84
CA LEU A 95 -31.94 -27.78 24.39
C LEU A 95 -30.72 -27.04 23.83
N GLY A 96 -29.87 -26.46 24.70
CA GLY A 96 -28.68 -25.71 24.31
C GLY A 96 -28.96 -24.47 23.45
N GLN A 97 -30.17 -23.91 23.52
CA GLN A 97 -30.61 -22.79 22.69
C GLN A 97 -30.46 -21.45 23.45
N PRO A 98 -29.81 -20.43 22.86
CA PRO A 98 -29.59 -19.13 23.52
C PRO A 98 -30.88 -18.28 23.61
N HIS A 99 -31.95 -18.68 22.92
CA HIS A 99 -33.20 -17.95 22.85
C HIS A 99 -34.42 -18.88 22.97
N ILE A 100 -35.45 -18.44 23.70
CA ILE A 100 -36.75 -19.15 23.79
C ILE A 100 -37.46 -19.12 22.42
N ARG A 101 -37.59 -20.29 21.80
CA ARG A 101 -38.36 -20.54 20.57
C ARG A 101 -39.76 -21.08 20.89
N SER A 102 -40.69 -20.99 19.94
CA SER A 102 -42.06 -21.49 20.11
C SER A 102 -42.11 -22.99 20.41
N GLY A 103 -41.18 -23.79 19.87
CA GLY A 103 -41.09 -25.22 20.15
C GLY A 103 -40.71 -25.52 21.60
N ALA A 104 -39.87 -24.69 22.22
CA ALA A 104 -39.49 -24.83 23.63
C ALA A 104 -40.65 -24.48 24.57
N ILE A 105 -41.44 -23.46 24.19
CA ILE A 105 -42.67 -23.08 24.90
C ILE A 105 -43.70 -24.21 24.78
N PHE A 106 -43.88 -24.76 23.58
CA PHE A 106 -44.79 -25.89 23.36
C PHE A 106 -44.35 -27.13 24.13
N LEU A 107 -43.07 -27.48 24.12
CA LEU A 107 -42.53 -28.58 24.91
C LEU A 107 -42.78 -28.39 26.41
N ALA A 108 -42.58 -27.17 26.94
CA ALA A 108 -42.90 -26.86 28.34
C ALA A 108 -44.39 -27.12 28.66
N THR A 109 -45.30 -26.70 27.76
CA THR A 109 -46.74 -26.96 27.94
C THR A 109 -47.10 -28.45 27.88
N LEU A 110 -46.42 -29.24 27.03
CA LEU A 110 -46.66 -30.68 26.88
C LEU A 110 -46.09 -31.52 28.03
N LEU A 111 -45.07 -31.02 28.73
CA LEU A 111 -44.55 -31.68 29.93
C LEU A 111 -45.55 -31.59 31.11
N ASN A 112 -46.31 -30.49 31.18
CA ASN A 112 -47.32 -30.25 32.22
C ASN A 112 -48.71 -29.89 31.62
N PRO A 113 -49.33 -30.78 30.84
CA PRO A 113 -50.48 -30.43 29.99
C PRO A 113 -51.73 -30.08 30.80
N ALA A 114 -51.98 -30.79 31.93
CA ALA A 114 -53.13 -30.53 32.81
C ALA A 114 -53.12 -29.14 33.47
N ARG A 115 -51.96 -28.47 33.50
CA ARG A 115 -51.78 -27.15 34.13
C ARG A 115 -51.97 -25.99 33.15
N TYR A 116 -51.55 -26.19 31.89
CA TYR A 116 -51.43 -25.11 30.91
C TYR A 116 -52.41 -25.21 29.74
N LEU A 117 -53.00 -26.37 29.48
CA LEU A 117 -53.85 -26.63 28.32
C LEU A 117 -55.30 -27.00 28.72
N PRO A 118 -56.30 -26.62 27.90
CA PRO A 118 -57.68 -27.09 28.09
C PRO A 118 -57.82 -28.58 27.73
N LEU A 119 -58.82 -29.26 28.30
CA LEU A 119 -59.02 -30.71 28.14
C LEU A 119 -59.03 -31.18 26.67
N ALA A 120 -59.65 -30.40 25.78
CA ALA A 120 -59.70 -30.70 24.35
C ALA A 120 -58.30 -30.67 23.70
N ALA A 121 -57.44 -29.73 24.10
CA ALA A 121 -56.06 -29.64 23.60
C ALA A 121 -55.16 -30.71 24.21
N ILE A 122 -55.41 -31.13 25.46
CA ILE A 122 -54.69 -32.25 26.09
C ILE A 122 -54.93 -33.54 25.32
N GLN A 123 -56.18 -33.83 24.96
CA GLN A 123 -56.53 -35.03 24.19
C GLN A 123 -55.91 -35.01 22.79
N LEU A 124 -55.90 -33.84 22.14
CA LEU A 124 -55.37 -33.69 20.78
C LEU A 124 -53.84 -33.76 20.73
N PHE A 125 -53.14 -33.16 21.70
CA PHE A 125 -51.67 -33.15 21.73
C PHE A 125 -51.04 -34.40 22.38
N ASP A 126 -51.83 -35.36 22.85
CA ASP A 126 -51.30 -36.62 23.39
C ASP A 126 -50.60 -37.46 22.31
N GLU A 127 -50.98 -37.28 21.04
CA GLU A 127 -50.35 -37.91 19.88
C GLU A 127 -48.93 -37.37 19.59
N VAL A 128 -48.54 -36.24 20.18
CA VAL A 128 -47.21 -35.64 19.98
C VAL A 128 -46.17 -36.34 20.85
N ASN A 129 -45.15 -36.94 20.22
CA ASN A 129 -44.07 -37.62 20.94
C ASN A 129 -43.14 -36.61 21.66
N ARG A 130 -43.39 -36.42 22.95
CA ARG A 130 -42.69 -35.48 23.84
C ARG A 130 -41.20 -35.80 24.00
N GLU A 131 -40.86 -37.09 24.08
CA GLU A 131 -39.46 -37.53 24.24
C GLU A 131 -38.64 -37.32 22.96
N ALA A 132 -39.24 -37.57 21.81
CA ALA A 132 -38.62 -37.30 20.51
C ALA A 132 -38.38 -35.79 20.33
N LEU A 133 -39.35 -34.96 20.68
CA LEU A 133 -39.21 -33.50 20.63
C LEU A 133 -38.13 -32.99 21.58
N ARG A 134 -38.03 -33.57 22.78
CA ARG A 134 -37.02 -33.21 23.79
C ARG A 134 -35.60 -33.62 23.39
N LYS A 135 -35.40 -34.83 22.86
CA LYS A 135 -34.06 -35.34 22.48
C LYS A 135 -33.58 -34.87 21.12
N ARG A 136 -34.48 -34.69 20.15
CA ARG A 136 -34.17 -34.36 18.75
C ARG A 136 -34.70 -32.99 18.33
N PHE A 137 -34.72 -32.06 19.28
CA PHE A 137 -35.29 -30.72 19.11
C PHE A 137 -34.68 -29.97 17.92
N GLY A 138 -33.35 -29.91 17.83
CA GLY A 138 -32.64 -29.20 16.75
C GLY A 138 -32.83 -29.84 15.37
N GLU A 139 -32.88 -31.17 15.29
CA GLU A 139 -33.07 -31.90 14.02
C GLU A 139 -34.50 -31.72 13.48
N LEU A 140 -35.50 -31.95 14.32
CA LEU A 140 -36.92 -31.91 13.94
C LEU A 140 -37.38 -30.49 13.58
N LEU A 141 -36.80 -29.48 14.23
CA LEU A 141 -37.19 -28.07 14.07
C LEU A 141 -36.17 -27.26 13.26
N SER A 142 -35.32 -27.94 12.48
CA SER A 142 -34.35 -27.33 11.57
C SER A 142 -35.01 -26.58 10.41
N GLY A 143 -36.14 -27.10 9.91
CA GLY A 143 -36.93 -26.46 8.84
C GLY A 143 -37.83 -25.30 9.29
N SER A 144 -37.77 -24.94 10.57
CA SER A 144 -38.57 -23.85 11.13
C SER A 144 -37.98 -22.49 10.79
N ALA A 145 -38.87 -21.53 10.56
CA ALA A 145 -38.48 -20.13 10.40
C ALA A 145 -37.92 -19.51 11.70
N GLU A 146 -38.00 -20.23 12.83
CA GLU A 146 -37.40 -19.87 14.11
C GLU A 146 -36.02 -20.53 14.35
N ALA A 147 -35.56 -21.38 13.42
CA ALA A 147 -34.21 -21.93 13.46
C ALA A 147 -33.20 -20.80 13.22
N VAL A 148 -32.36 -20.54 14.22
CA VAL A 148 -31.22 -19.63 14.05
C VAL A 148 -30.23 -20.33 13.13
N GLY A 149 -30.23 -19.92 11.86
CA GLY A 149 -29.19 -20.24 10.90
C GLY A 149 -29.43 -21.43 9.95
N VAL A 150 -30.62 -21.56 9.35
CA VAL A 150 -30.74 -21.88 7.92
C VAL A 150 -31.98 -21.17 7.40
N ALA A 151 -31.80 -20.07 6.66
CA ALA A 151 -32.87 -19.57 5.81
C ALA A 151 -33.29 -20.71 4.86
N PRO A 152 -34.57 -21.08 4.75
CA PRO A 152 -34.99 -21.99 3.72
C PRO A 152 -34.81 -21.27 2.39
N ALA A 153 -33.69 -21.58 1.72
CA ALA A 153 -33.64 -21.54 0.29
C ALA A 153 -34.88 -22.24 -0.24
N LEU A 154 -35.58 -21.58 -1.16
CA LEU A 154 -36.54 -22.21 -2.04
C LEU A 154 -35.95 -23.54 -2.47
N ALA A 155 -36.59 -24.63 -2.06
CA ALA A 155 -36.31 -25.96 -2.57
C ALA A 155 -36.72 -25.99 -4.04
N SER A 156 -35.87 -25.45 -4.92
CA SER A 156 -35.48 -26.24 -6.08
C SER A 156 -34.73 -27.44 -5.51
N SER A 157 -35.32 -28.62 -5.69
CA SER A 157 -34.65 -29.90 -5.58
C SER A 157 -33.23 -29.83 -6.17
N MET A 158 -32.22 -29.86 -5.31
CA MET A 158 -30.96 -30.61 -5.42
C MET A 158 -30.03 -30.17 -4.28
N GLY A 159 -29.55 -31.12 -3.49
CA GLY A 159 -28.89 -30.87 -2.22
C GLY A 159 -27.41 -30.51 -2.31
N THR A 160 -26.94 -29.71 -1.36
CA THR A 160 -25.64 -29.88 -0.69
C THR A 160 -25.65 -29.12 0.65
N SER A 161 -25.08 -29.70 1.69
CA SER A 161 -25.02 -29.18 3.07
C SER A 161 -24.23 -27.87 3.17
N ILE A 162 -24.77 -26.86 3.87
CA ILE A 162 -24.16 -25.52 4.07
C ILE A 162 -22.80 -25.57 4.80
N HIS A 163 -22.51 -26.64 5.55
CA HIS A 163 -21.19 -26.84 6.17
C HIS A 163 -20.10 -27.38 5.23
N ASP A 164 -20.44 -27.71 3.98
CA ASP A 164 -19.50 -28.29 3.01
C ASP A 164 -19.22 -27.37 1.80
N SER A 165 -19.72 -26.13 1.86
CA SER A 165 -19.51 -25.05 0.89
C SER A 165 -18.01 -24.79 0.64
N ALA A 166 -17.63 -24.61 -0.62
CA ALA A 166 -16.25 -24.29 -0.98
C ALA A 166 -15.88 -22.87 -0.52
N LEU A 167 -16.84 -21.94 -0.55
CA LEU A 167 -16.68 -20.60 0.01
C LEU A 167 -16.35 -20.64 1.51
N ALA A 168 -17.10 -21.39 2.32
CA ALA A 168 -16.85 -21.46 3.76
C ALA A 168 -15.50 -22.09 4.13
N LYS A 169 -14.93 -22.94 3.27
CA LYS A 169 -13.65 -23.62 3.51
C LYS A 169 -12.44 -22.83 3.01
N TYR A 170 -12.58 -22.08 1.93
CA TYR A 170 -11.47 -21.47 1.21
C TYR A 170 -11.55 -19.94 1.13
N CYS A 171 -12.57 -19.32 1.73
CA CYS A 171 -12.76 -17.88 1.73
C CYS A 171 -13.14 -17.36 3.11
N HIS A 172 -12.80 -16.10 3.39
CA HIS A 172 -13.18 -15.37 4.60
C HIS A 172 -14.21 -14.30 4.27
N ASN A 173 -15.34 -14.26 4.99
CA ASN A 173 -16.40 -13.28 4.74
C ASN A 173 -16.13 -11.97 5.50
N PHE A 174 -15.59 -10.96 4.81
CA PHE A 174 -15.36 -9.63 5.38
C PHE A 174 -16.66 -8.91 5.75
N THR A 175 -17.75 -9.11 5.00
CA THR A 175 -19.04 -8.51 5.38
C THR A 175 -19.61 -9.09 6.69
N ASP A 176 -19.37 -10.38 6.97
CA ASP A 176 -19.75 -10.99 8.25
C ASP A 176 -18.85 -10.52 9.39
N GLN A 177 -17.54 -10.43 9.16
CA GLN A 177 -16.60 -9.86 10.14
C GLN A 177 -16.94 -8.40 10.48
N ALA A 178 -17.32 -7.59 9.49
CA ALA A 178 -17.78 -6.22 9.68
C ALA A 178 -19.06 -6.15 10.53
N ARG A 179 -20.06 -7.02 10.26
CA ARG A 179 -21.28 -7.13 11.10
C ARG A 179 -20.96 -7.54 12.53
N GLY A 180 -19.97 -8.42 12.70
CA GLY A 180 -19.47 -8.86 13.99
C GLY A 180 -18.56 -7.87 14.72
N GLY A 181 -18.24 -6.72 14.13
CA GLY A 181 -17.35 -5.72 14.73
C GLY A 181 -15.90 -6.20 14.88
N ARG A 182 -15.45 -7.15 14.05
CA ARG A 182 -14.10 -7.73 14.08
C ARG A 182 -13.11 -7.06 13.13
N ILE A 183 -13.57 -6.10 12.33
CA ILE A 183 -12.75 -5.32 11.40
C ILE A 183 -12.34 -4.02 12.08
N ASP A 184 -11.04 -3.71 12.01
CA ASP A 184 -10.47 -2.49 12.56
C ASP A 184 -11.00 -1.24 11.84
N PRO A 185 -11.05 -0.07 12.53
CA PRO A 185 -11.51 1.15 11.91
C PRO A 185 -10.53 1.62 10.83
N VAL A 186 -11.02 1.70 9.60
CA VAL A 186 -10.24 2.18 8.45
C VAL A 186 -10.34 3.70 8.34
N LEU A 187 -9.22 4.40 8.53
CA LEU A 187 -9.13 5.86 8.50
C LEU A 187 -8.23 6.35 7.35
N CYS A 188 -8.44 7.60 6.93
CA CYS A 188 -7.65 8.29 5.90
C CYS A 188 -7.61 7.61 4.52
N ARG A 189 -8.59 6.74 4.21
CA ARG A 189 -8.72 6.03 2.92
C ARG A 189 -10.05 6.26 2.21
N ASP A 190 -10.76 7.33 2.57
CA ASP A 190 -12.11 7.58 2.05
C ASP A 190 -12.15 7.76 0.53
N VAL A 191 -11.17 8.47 -0.04
CA VAL A 191 -11.07 8.75 -1.48
C VAL A 191 -10.87 7.45 -2.26
N GLU A 192 -10.00 6.57 -1.79
CA GLU A 192 -9.73 5.30 -2.43
C GLU A 192 -10.92 4.35 -2.33
N ILE A 193 -11.62 4.34 -1.18
CA ILE A 193 -12.86 3.55 -1.04
C ILE A 193 -13.96 4.10 -1.95
N ASP A 194 -14.12 5.42 -2.07
CA ASP A 194 -15.07 6.05 -3.00
C ASP A 194 -14.78 5.66 -4.45
N LEU A 195 -13.52 5.75 -4.87
CA LEU A 195 -13.10 5.31 -6.22
C LEU A 195 -13.36 3.82 -6.44
N MET A 196 -13.16 2.99 -5.41
CA MET A 196 -13.44 1.55 -5.49
C MET A 196 -14.94 1.28 -5.67
N VAL A 197 -15.80 1.97 -4.92
CA VAL A 197 -17.26 1.92 -5.04
C VAL A 197 -17.70 2.38 -6.44
N ASP A 198 -17.11 3.45 -6.96
CA ASP A 198 -17.37 3.96 -8.30
C ASP A 198 -17.01 2.94 -9.36
N ILE A 199 -15.87 2.27 -9.23
CA ILE A 199 -15.44 1.21 -10.16
C ILE A 199 -16.40 0.03 -10.12
N LEU A 200 -16.73 -0.47 -8.93
CA LEU A 200 -17.63 -1.62 -8.74
C LEU A 200 -19.05 -1.36 -9.26
N SER A 201 -19.49 -0.11 -9.26
CA SER A 201 -20.81 0.31 -9.76
C SER A 201 -20.89 0.44 -11.29
N ARG A 202 -19.77 0.31 -12.01
CA ARG A 202 -19.75 0.41 -13.49
C ARG A 202 -20.38 -0.82 -14.15
N ARG A 203 -20.96 -0.62 -15.34
CA ARG A 203 -21.46 -1.72 -16.19
C ARG A 203 -20.34 -2.52 -16.87
N ARG A 204 -19.18 -1.90 -17.12
CA ARG A 204 -17.99 -2.51 -17.75
C ARG A 204 -16.74 -2.02 -17.02
N LYS A 205 -15.68 -2.85 -16.98
CA LYS A 205 -14.45 -2.58 -16.20
C LYS A 205 -14.76 -2.33 -14.73
N ASN A 206 -15.55 -3.23 -14.15
CA ASN A 206 -16.07 -3.14 -12.80
C ASN A 206 -15.26 -3.93 -11.77
N ASN A 207 -14.02 -4.31 -12.13
CA ASN A 207 -13.10 -5.01 -11.25
C ASN A 207 -11.97 -4.05 -10.88
N PRO A 208 -11.91 -3.51 -9.66
CA PRO A 208 -10.78 -2.69 -9.24
C PRO A 208 -9.53 -3.56 -9.01
N ILE A 209 -8.36 -3.04 -9.38
CA ILE A 209 -7.07 -3.59 -8.97
C ILE A 209 -6.32 -2.54 -8.16
N VAL A 210 -6.19 -2.80 -6.86
CA VAL A 210 -5.47 -1.96 -5.90
C VAL A 210 -3.98 -2.22 -6.06
N VAL A 211 -3.25 -1.20 -6.49
CA VAL A 211 -1.81 -1.29 -6.74
C VAL A 211 -1.08 -0.30 -5.84
N GLY A 212 -0.23 -0.82 -4.98
CA GLY A 212 0.59 -0.05 -4.06
C GLY A 212 1.69 -0.91 -3.44
N ASP A 213 2.68 -0.27 -2.83
CA ASP A 213 3.79 -0.97 -2.19
C ASP A 213 3.31 -1.90 -1.05
N ALA A 214 4.17 -2.80 -0.56
CA ALA A 214 3.82 -3.59 0.62
C ALA A 214 3.73 -2.67 1.85
N GLY A 215 2.74 -2.89 2.72
CA GLY A 215 2.56 -2.13 3.96
C GLY A 215 1.78 -0.81 3.85
N VAL A 216 1.30 -0.39 2.67
CA VAL A 216 0.49 0.85 2.55
C VAL A 216 -0.98 0.69 2.98
N GLY A 217 -1.43 -0.52 3.33
CA GLY A 217 -2.80 -0.82 3.74
C GLY A 217 -3.75 -1.18 2.59
N LYS A 218 -3.32 -2.04 1.65
CA LYS A 218 -4.17 -2.50 0.52
C LYS A 218 -5.42 -3.24 1.01
N SER A 219 -5.26 -4.19 1.94
CA SER A 219 -6.35 -4.96 2.53
C SER A 219 -7.27 -4.09 3.39
N ALA A 220 -6.71 -3.11 4.11
CA ALA A 220 -7.47 -2.13 4.88
C ALA A 220 -8.47 -1.33 4.02
N VAL A 221 -8.14 -0.98 2.77
CA VAL A 221 -9.10 -0.32 1.86
C VAL A 221 -10.31 -1.23 1.56
N VAL A 222 -10.07 -2.53 1.42
CA VAL A 222 -11.10 -3.54 1.13
C VAL A 222 -11.96 -3.84 2.35
N GLU A 223 -11.35 -3.91 3.54
CA GLU A 223 -12.05 -3.96 4.82
C GLU A 223 -12.92 -2.72 5.05
N GLY A 224 -12.42 -1.54 4.69
CA GLY A 224 -13.15 -0.28 4.74
C GLY A 224 -14.39 -0.29 3.82
N LEU A 225 -14.28 -0.93 2.66
CA LEU A 225 -15.43 -1.18 1.79
C LEU A 225 -16.46 -2.09 2.47
N ALA A 226 -16.03 -3.19 3.12
CA ALA A 226 -16.95 -4.07 3.85
C ALA A 226 -17.73 -3.33 4.95
N LEU A 227 -17.04 -2.49 5.73
CA LEU A 227 -17.66 -1.64 6.73
C LEU A 227 -18.72 -0.72 6.12
N ARG A 228 -18.43 -0.07 4.98
CA ARG A 228 -19.40 0.81 4.30
C ARG A 228 -20.60 0.06 3.72
N ILE A 229 -20.40 -1.15 3.21
CA ILE A 229 -21.49 -2.02 2.74
C ILE A 229 -22.45 -2.34 3.90
N VAL A 230 -21.91 -2.78 5.05
CA VAL A 230 -22.71 -3.12 6.24
C VAL A 230 -23.43 -1.90 6.82
N GLN A 231 -22.79 -0.72 6.79
CA GLN A 231 -23.39 0.53 7.22
C GLN A 231 -24.43 1.09 6.23
N GLY A 232 -24.59 0.50 5.04
CA GLY A 232 -25.48 1.01 3.99
C GLY A 232 -24.99 2.29 3.30
N ARG A 233 -23.72 2.68 3.51
CA ARG A 233 -23.06 3.88 2.92
C ARG A 233 -22.50 3.61 1.53
N VAL A 234 -23.25 2.88 0.70
CA VAL A 234 -22.92 2.54 -0.68
C VAL A 234 -24.17 2.69 -1.57
N PRO A 235 -24.00 2.87 -2.90
CA PRO A 235 -25.12 2.88 -3.84
C PRO A 235 -26.01 1.65 -3.72
N GLU A 236 -27.29 1.75 -4.09
CA GLU A 236 -28.28 0.67 -3.95
C GLU A 236 -27.83 -0.65 -4.61
N SER A 237 -27.10 -0.57 -5.72
CA SER A 237 -26.53 -1.72 -6.42
C SER A 237 -25.51 -2.54 -5.61
N LEU A 238 -24.98 -1.98 -4.53
CA LEU A 238 -23.95 -2.60 -3.67
C LEU A 238 -24.43 -2.86 -2.23
N ARG A 239 -25.66 -2.46 -1.86
CA ARG A 239 -26.17 -2.63 -0.48
C ARG A 239 -26.40 -4.08 -0.06
N LEU A 240 -26.76 -4.95 -1.01
CA LEU A 240 -27.06 -6.36 -0.78
C LEU A 240 -25.95 -7.29 -1.31
N VAL A 241 -24.72 -6.76 -1.41
CA VAL A 241 -23.55 -7.49 -1.90
C VAL A 241 -22.74 -8.00 -0.72
N GLU A 242 -22.20 -9.21 -0.83
CA GLU A 242 -21.25 -9.73 0.15
C GLU A 242 -19.81 -9.64 -0.36
N LEU A 243 -18.86 -9.41 0.55
CA LEU A 243 -17.44 -9.32 0.23
C LEU A 243 -16.70 -10.49 0.89
N TRP A 244 -16.05 -11.29 0.05
CA TRP A 244 -15.35 -12.49 0.46
C TRP A 244 -13.89 -12.44 0.01
N GLU A 245 -12.95 -12.66 0.92
CA GLU A 245 -11.53 -12.81 0.62
C GLU A 245 -11.20 -14.26 0.28
N LEU A 246 -10.39 -14.47 -0.76
CA LEU A 246 -9.88 -15.77 -1.15
C LEU A 246 -8.62 -16.13 -0.35
N ASP A 247 -8.68 -17.20 0.46
CA ASP A 247 -7.52 -17.70 1.20
C ASP A 247 -6.69 -18.64 0.31
N LEU A 248 -5.62 -18.07 -0.26
CA LEU A 248 -4.68 -18.83 -1.09
C LEU A 248 -3.95 -19.93 -0.30
N GLY A 249 -3.71 -19.70 0.99
CA GLY A 249 -3.07 -20.67 1.87
C GLY A 249 -3.95 -21.90 2.08
N ALA A 250 -5.23 -21.69 2.38
CA ALA A 250 -6.21 -22.77 2.53
C ALA A 250 -6.43 -23.55 1.22
N LEU A 251 -6.39 -22.87 0.06
CA LEU A 251 -6.48 -23.53 -1.24
C LEU A 251 -5.27 -24.43 -1.54
N GLN A 252 -4.07 -23.99 -1.17
CA GLN A 252 -2.82 -24.73 -1.36
C GLN A 252 -2.61 -25.82 -0.30
N ALA A 253 -3.11 -25.63 0.92
CA ALA A 253 -2.98 -26.57 2.02
C ALA A 253 -3.61 -27.92 1.64
N GLY A 254 -2.78 -28.97 1.62
CA GLY A 254 -3.20 -30.32 1.26
C GLY A 254 -3.48 -30.56 -0.23
N ALA A 255 -3.23 -29.58 -1.12
CA ALA A 255 -3.27 -29.78 -2.57
C ALA A 255 -1.88 -30.23 -3.07
N SER A 256 -1.60 -31.53 -3.01
CA SER A 256 -0.30 -32.09 -3.44
C SER A 256 -0.14 -32.15 -4.97
N VAL A 257 -1.25 -32.01 -5.72
CA VAL A 257 -1.30 -32.06 -7.18
C VAL A 257 -1.93 -30.77 -7.72
N LYS A 258 -1.29 -30.12 -8.72
CA LYS A 258 -1.74 -28.88 -9.37
C LYS A 258 -3.22 -28.89 -9.78
N GLY A 259 -3.72 -30.03 -10.27
CA GLY A 259 -5.12 -30.18 -10.68
C GLY A 259 -6.13 -30.11 -9.53
N GLU A 260 -5.72 -30.42 -8.29
CA GLU A 260 -6.60 -30.33 -7.13
C GLU A 260 -6.83 -28.87 -6.72
N PHE A 261 -5.77 -28.06 -6.74
CA PHE A 261 -5.86 -26.61 -6.54
C PHE A 261 -6.82 -25.96 -7.56
N GLU A 262 -6.64 -26.27 -8.85
CA GLU A 262 -7.50 -25.76 -9.92
C GLU A 262 -8.96 -26.21 -9.76
N LYS A 263 -9.19 -27.45 -9.30
CA LYS A 263 -10.53 -27.97 -9.00
C LYS A 263 -11.19 -27.22 -7.84
N ARG A 264 -10.45 -26.93 -6.76
CA ARG A 264 -10.95 -26.17 -5.60
C ARG A 264 -11.28 -24.72 -5.99
N LEU A 265 -10.38 -24.06 -6.72
CA LEU A 265 -10.62 -22.70 -7.21
C LEU A 265 -11.82 -22.64 -8.15
N LYS A 266 -11.97 -23.63 -9.04
CA LYS A 266 -13.15 -23.72 -9.92
C LYS A 266 -14.44 -23.88 -9.10
N ALA A 267 -14.45 -24.71 -8.06
CA ALA A 267 -15.59 -24.87 -7.17
C ALA A 267 -15.98 -23.56 -6.50
N VAL A 268 -15.01 -22.78 -6.00
CA VAL A 268 -15.26 -21.43 -5.44
C VAL A 268 -15.87 -20.51 -6.49
N ILE A 269 -15.30 -20.46 -7.69
CA ILE A 269 -15.81 -19.59 -8.78
C ILE A 269 -17.24 -19.97 -9.18
N ASP A 270 -17.55 -21.26 -9.27
CA ASP A 270 -18.87 -21.72 -9.67
C ASP A 270 -19.91 -21.45 -8.56
N GLU A 271 -19.54 -21.62 -7.28
CA GLU A 271 -20.39 -21.25 -6.13
C GLU A 271 -20.67 -19.73 -6.08
N VAL A 272 -19.68 -18.89 -6.39
CA VAL A 272 -19.87 -17.42 -6.50
C VAL A 272 -20.86 -17.05 -7.60
N LYS A 273 -20.84 -17.76 -8.74
CA LYS A 273 -21.76 -17.50 -9.86
C LYS A 273 -23.20 -17.93 -9.56
N GLU A 274 -23.36 -19.03 -8.84
CA GLU A 274 -24.67 -19.63 -8.53
C GLU A 274 -25.32 -18.99 -7.30
N SER A 275 -24.57 -18.19 -6.54
CA SER A 275 -25.08 -17.48 -5.36
C SER A 275 -26.25 -16.55 -5.71
N ALA A 276 -27.35 -16.68 -4.96
CA ALA A 276 -28.50 -15.79 -5.02
C ALA A 276 -28.15 -14.35 -4.57
N CYS A 277 -27.19 -14.24 -3.66
CA CYS A 277 -26.63 -12.97 -3.21
C CYS A 277 -25.42 -12.62 -4.11
N PRO A 278 -25.35 -11.44 -4.72
CA PRO A 278 -24.16 -11.06 -5.48
C PRO A 278 -22.94 -11.00 -4.56
N ILE A 279 -21.89 -11.74 -4.90
CA ILE A 279 -20.62 -11.80 -4.15
C ILE A 279 -19.52 -11.05 -4.92
N ILE A 280 -18.75 -10.24 -4.21
CA ILE A 280 -17.47 -9.70 -4.67
C ILE A 280 -16.36 -10.55 -4.06
N LEU A 281 -15.49 -11.08 -4.92
CA LEU A 281 -14.31 -11.84 -4.50
C LEU A 281 -13.10 -10.91 -4.39
N PHE A 282 -12.50 -10.82 -3.22
CA PHE A 282 -11.20 -10.18 -3.00
C PHE A 282 -10.08 -11.20 -3.13
N ILE A 283 -9.06 -10.88 -3.91
CA ILE A 283 -7.86 -11.68 -4.10
C ILE A 283 -6.67 -10.82 -3.69
N ASP A 284 -6.12 -11.08 -2.51
CA ASP A 284 -4.84 -10.51 -2.13
C ASP A 284 -3.71 -11.19 -2.92
N GLU A 285 -2.62 -10.44 -3.13
CA GLU A 285 -1.47 -10.89 -3.92
C GLU A 285 -1.85 -11.56 -5.24
N ALA A 286 -2.75 -10.93 -6.01
CA ALA A 286 -3.37 -11.56 -7.19
C ALA A 286 -2.37 -12.01 -8.27
N HIS A 287 -1.14 -11.51 -8.22
CA HIS A 287 -0.03 -11.97 -9.07
C HIS A 287 0.34 -13.44 -8.84
N THR A 288 0.08 -14.02 -7.66
CA THR A 288 0.35 -15.43 -7.35
C THR A 288 -0.47 -16.38 -8.23
N LEU A 289 -1.71 -15.99 -8.57
CA LEU A 289 -2.61 -16.76 -9.43
C LEU A 289 -2.29 -16.64 -10.94
N ILE A 290 -1.55 -15.59 -11.33
CA ILE A 290 -1.29 -15.25 -12.75
C ILE A 290 0.17 -15.50 -13.14
N GLY A 291 1.10 -15.30 -12.21
CA GLY A 291 2.53 -15.19 -12.46
C GLY A 291 3.34 -16.45 -12.20
N ALA A 292 2.71 -17.54 -11.75
CA ALA A 292 3.40 -18.76 -11.34
C ALA A 292 3.93 -19.58 -12.55
N GLY A 293 3.56 -19.24 -13.79
CA GLY A 293 3.89 -20.03 -14.99
C GLY A 293 5.36 -20.10 -15.45
N ASN A 294 6.29 -19.35 -14.85
CA ASN A 294 7.70 -19.33 -15.27
C ASN A 294 8.67 -20.13 -14.39
N ALA A 295 8.23 -20.55 -13.19
CA ALA A 295 8.94 -21.55 -12.41
C ALA A 295 8.28 -22.92 -12.67
N ALA A 296 9.08 -23.97 -12.84
CA ALA A 296 8.58 -25.33 -12.98
C ALA A 296 7.81 -25.76 -11.72
N GLY A 297 6.53 -25.39 -11.62
CA GLY A 297 5.70 -25.65 -10.44
C GLY A 297 4.48 -24.74 -10.22
N GLY A 298 4.35 -23.60 -10.92
CA GLY A 298 3.21 -22.70 -10.66
C GLY A 298 1.88 -23.07 -11.31
N SER A 299 0.78 -22.79 -10.61
CA SER A 299 -0.60 -22.98 -11.09
C SER A 299 -0.96 -21.96 -12.19
N ASP A 300 -1.67 -22.39 -13.25
CA ASP A 300 -2.12 -21.49 -14.33
C ASP A 300 -3.60 -21.11 -14.12
N ALA A 301 -3.88 -20.59 -12.93
CA ALA A 301 -5.23 -20.26 -12.47
C ALA A 301 -5.86 -19.09 -13.24
N ALA A 302 -5.03 -18.25 -13.88
CA ALA A 302 -5.48 -17.15 -14.73
C ALA A 302 -6.44 -17.62 -15.84
N ASN A 303 -6.25 -18.82 -16.39
CA ASN A 303 -7.12 -19.36 -17.44
C ASN A 303 -8.53 -19.69 -16.94
N LEU A 304 -8.70 -19.99 -15.65
CA LEU A 304 -10.01 -20.21 -15.04
C LEU A 304 -10.76 -18.91 -14.76
N LEU A 305 -10.04 -17.84 -14.42
CA LEU A 305 -10.61 -16.53 -14.08
C LEU A 305 -10.99 -15.72 -15.33
N LYS A 306 -10.18 -15.77 -16.39
CA LYS A 306 -10.37 -14.96 -17.62
C LYS A 306 -11.78 -15.05 -18.23
N PRO A 307 -12.39 -16.25 -18.41
CA PRO A 307 -13.74 -16.35 -18.98
C PRO A 307 -14.82 -15.72 -18.09
N ALA A 308 -14.75 -15.96 -16.77
CA ALA A 308 -15.72 -15.45 -15.81
C ALA A 308 -15.64 -13.91 -15.69
N LEU A 309 -14.43 -13.36 -15.64
CA LEU A 309 -14.17 -11.92 -15.67
C LEU A 309 -14.59 -11.29 -17.02
N ALA A 310 -14.43 -12.01 -18.13
CA ALA A 310 -14.77 -11.50 -19.45
C ALA A 310 -16.29 -11.38 -19.68
N ARG A 311 -17.06 -12.31 -19.12
CA ARG A 311 -18.53 -12.30 -19.18
C ARG A 311 -19.17 -11.39 -18.13
N GLY A 312 -18.39 -10.92 -17.14
CA GLY A 312 -18.89 -10.08 -16.05
C GLY A 312 -19.72 -10.85 -15.01
N GLU A 313 -19.61 -12.18 -15.04
CA GLU A 313 -20.25 -13.10 -14.09
C GLU A 313 -19.55 -13.08 -12.72
N LEU A 314 -18.25 -12.73 -12.71
CA LEU A 314 -17.43 -12.63 -11.52
C LEU A 314 -17.01 -11.17 -11.29
N ARG A 315 -17.38 -10.61 -10.13
CA ARG A 315 -16.87 -9.32 -9.66
C ARG A 315 -15.68 -9.57 -8.75
N THR A 316 -14.57 -8.91 -9.02
CA THR A 316 -13.31 -9.17 -8.31
C THR A 316 -12.61 -7.88 -7.93
N ILE A 317 -12.12 -7.83 -6.70
CA ILE A 317 -11.13 -6.85 -6.25
C ILE A 317 -9.80 -7.58 -6.18
N ALA A 318 -8.77 -7.05 -6.82
CA ALA A 318 -7.43 -7.62 -6.77
C ALA A 318 -6.47 -6.65 -6.06
N ALA A 319 -5.52 -7.16 -5.28
CA ALA A 319 -4.43 -6.37 -4.73
C ALA A 319 -3.06 -6.91 -5.19
N THR A 320 -2.11 -6.02 -5.50
CA THR A 320 -0.75 -6.39 -5.93
C THR A 320 0.21 -5.22 -5.76
N THR A 321 1.52 -5.46 -5.86
CA THR A 321 2.53 -4.40 -5.91
C THR A 321 2.68 -3.83 -7.32
N TRP A 322 3.29 -2.65 -7.45
CA TRP A 322 3.49 -2.01 -8.75
C TRP A 322 4.39 -2.83 -9.68
N SER A 323 5.45 -3.44 -9.15
CA SER A 323 6.38 -4.28 -9.90
C SER A 323 5.68 -5.54 -10.45
N GLU A 324 4.85 -6.19 -9.65
CA GLU A 324 4.04 -7.33 -10.05
C GLU A 324 2.97 -6.97 -11.08
N TYR A 325 2.27 -5.85 -10.89
CA TYR A 325 1.29 -5.35 -11.84
C TYR A 325 1.90 -5.20 -13.24
N LYS A 326 3.06 -4.53 -13.34
CA LYS A 326 3.78 -4.39 -14.61
C LYS A 326 4.25 -5.71 -15.19
N LYS A 327 4.73 -6.61 -14.33
CA LYS A 327 5.31 -7.90 -14.75
C LYS A 327 4.25 -8.87 -15.27
N TYR A 328 3.08 -8.91 -14.64
CA TYR A 328 2.07 -9.96 -14.84
C TYR A 328 0.73 -9.46 -15.39
N PHE A 329 0.19 -8.35 -14.90
CA PHE A 329 -1.13 -7.84 -15.31
C PHE A 329 -1.06 -7.00 -16.58
N GLU A 330 -0.14 -6.03 -16.65
CA GLU A 330 -0.04 -5.10 -17.79
C GLU A 330 0.27 -5.83 -19.10
N LYS A 331 1.04 -6.92 -19.03
CA LYS A 331 1.39 -7.75 -20.18
C LYS A 331 0.24 -8.60 -20.71
N ASP A 332 -0.83 -8.82 -19.95
CA ASP A 332 -1.97 -9.65 -20.35
C ASP A 332 -3.14 -8.77 -20.82
N PRO A 333 -3.43 -8.71 -22.15
CA PRO A 333 -4.51 -7.87 -22.68
C PRO A 333 -5.90 -8.27 -22.20
N ALA A 334 -6.10 -9.53 -21.77
CA ALA A 334 -7.40 -9.99 -21.29
C ALA A 334 -7.70 -9.40 -19.90
N LEU A 335 -6.70 -9.34 -19.02
CA LEU A 335 -6.82 -8.81 -17.66
C LEU A 335 -6.90 -7.27 -17.66
N THR A 336 -6.03 -6.59 -18.41
CA THR A 336 -6.01 -5.12 -18.53
C THR A 336 -7.32 -4.54 -19.07
N ARG A 337 -8.10 -5.33 -19.83
CA ARG A 337 -9.43 -4.92 -20.32
C ARG A 337 -10.54 -5.06 -19.29
N ARG A 338 -10.34 -5.80 -18.21
CA ARG A 338 -11.35 -6.11 -17.18
C ARG A 338 -11.08 -5.41 -15.86
N PHE A 339 -9.82 -5.22 -15.51
CA PHE A 339 -9.43 -4.49 -14.32
C PHE A 339 -9.28 -3.00 -14.58
N GLN A 340 -9.64 -2.21 -13.57
CA GLN A 340 -9.40 -0.77 -13.51
C GLN A 340 -8.37 -0.50 -12.41
N LEU A 341 -7.27 0.15 -12.78
CA LEU A 341 -6.21 0.51 -11.85
C LEU A 341 -6.70 1.51 -10.80
N LEU A 342 -6.49 1.17 -9.53
CA LEU A 342 -6.62 2.04 -8.37
C LEU A 342 -5.25 2.10 -7.71
N LYS A 343 -4.57 3.24 -7.81
CA LYS A 343 -3.25 3.44 -7.22
C LYS A 343 -3.40 3.81 -5.75
N LEU A 344 -2.72 3.09 -4.86
CA LEU A 344 -2.68 3.37 -3.43
C LEU A 344 -1.30 3.90 -3.07
N GLU A 345 -1.26 5.12 -2.54
CA GLU A 345 -0.02 5.78 -2.12
C GLU A 345 0.22 5.60 -0.62
N GLU A 346 1.49 5.69 -0.23
CA GLU A 346 1.91 5.73 1.17
C GLU A 346 1.29 6.97 1.84
N PRO A 347 0.62 6.83 3.00
CA PRO A 347 0.03 7.96 3.69
C PRO A 347 1.12 8.88 4.23
N THR A 348 0.81 10.16 4.36
CA THR A 348 1.73 11.12 5.00
C THR A 348 1.91 10.79 6.49
N PRO A 349 3.00 11.23 7.13
CA PRO A 349 3.18 11.04 8.58
C PRO A 349 1.98 11.54 9.39
N ASP A 350 1.40 12.69 9.04
CA ASP A 350 0.21 13.23 9.70
C ASP A 350 -1.02 12.32 9.54
N GLN A 351 -1.24 11.78 8.33
CA GLN A 351 -2.31 10.80 8.09
C GLN A 351 -2.07 9.50 8.86
N ALA A 352 -0.83 9.02 8.93
CA ALA A 352 -0.47 7.85 9.71
C ALA A 352 -0.76 8.04 11.20
N VAL A 353 -0.52 9.24 11.78
CA VAL A 353 -0.93 9.54 13.17
C VAL A 353 -2.45 9.40 13.34
N HIS A 354 -3.26 9.87 12.39
CA HIS A 354 -4.71 9.69 12.47
C HIS A 354 -5.12 8.21 12.41
N VAL A 355 -4.47 7.40 11.57
CA VAL A 355 -4.68 5.95 11.54
C VAL A 355 -4.35 5.33 12.90
N LEU A 356 -3.19 5.64 13.47
CA LEU A 356 -2.77 5.12 14.78
C LEU A 356 -3.71 5.56 15.91
N ARG A 357 -4.26 6.78 15.86
CA ARG A 357 -5.29 7.24 16.82
C ARG A 357 -6.56 6.40 16.76
N GLY A 358 -6.94 5.92 15.57
CA GLY A 358 -8.07 4.99 15.40
C GLY A 358 -7.80 3.61 15.99
N LEU A 359 -6.57 3.13 15.86
CA LEU A 359 -6.15 1.82 16.36
C LEU A 359 -5.79 1.82 17.86
N ARG A 360 -5.52 2.99 18.43
CA ARG A 360 -5.12 3.16 19.84
C ARG A 360 -6.02 2.39 20.83
N PRO A 361 -7.36 2.50 20.82
CA PRO A 361 -8.19 1.81 21.81
C PRO A 361 -8.08 0.28 21.73
N ILE A 362 -7.80 -0.26 20.54
CA ILE A 362 -7.67 -1.70 20.29
C ILE A 362 -6.38 -2.22 20.93
N TYR A 363 -5.25 -1.54 20.68
CA TYR A 363 -3.96 -1.89 21.27
C TYR A 363 -3.90 -1.62 22.78
N GLU A 364 -4.52 -0.55 23.28
CA GLU A 364 -4.64 -0.27 24.71
C GLU A 364 -5.40 -1.40 25.42
N ALA A 365 -6.52 -1.87 24.85
CA ALA A 365 -7.31 -2.97 25.41
C ALA A 365 -6.59 -4.33 25.32
N PHE A 366 -5.90 -4.60 24.21
CA PHE A 366 -5.20 -5.86 23.99
C PHE A 366 -4.00 -6.04 24.94
N HIS A 367 -3.16 -5.00 25.07
CA HIS A 367 -1.96 -5.05 25.92
C HIS A 367 -2.19 -4.57 27.36
N ASN A 368 -3.37 -3.99 27.65
CA ASN A 368 -3.70 -3.37 28.94
C ASN A 368 -2.68 -2.28 29.35
N VAL A 369 -2.31 -1.43 28.39
CA VAL A 369 -1.39 -0.30 28.57
C VAL A 369 -2.05 0.99 28.11
N PHE A 370 -1.55 2.12 28.58
CA PHE A 370 -1.97 3.44 28.09
C PHE A 370 -0.98 3.95 27.04
N ILE A 371 -1.48 4.48 25.93
CA ILE A 371 -0.65 5.00 24.83
C ILE A 371 -0.77 6.53 24.80
N GLY A 372 0.35 7.24 24.92
CA GLY A 372 0.40 8.70 24.79
C GLY A 372 0.22 9.17 23.34
N ASP A 373 -0.29 10.40 23.14
CA ASP A 373 -0.39 10.99 21.79
C ASP A 373 0.99 11.30 21.20
N ASP A 374 1.96 11.61 22.07
CA ASP A 374 3.38 11.76 21.73
C ASP A 374 3.99 10.47 21.18
N ALA A 375 3.59 9.30 21.70
CA ALA A 375 4.01 8.01 21.15
C ALA A 375 3.50 7.80 19.72
N LEU A 376 2.25 8.18 19.43
CA LEU A 376 1.67 8.04 18.09
C LEU A 376 2.39 8.95 17.09
N GLN A 377 2.67 10.20 17.48
CA GLN A 377 3.42 11.14 16.66
C GLN A 377 4.87 10.68 16.44
N ALA A 378 5.53 10.20 17.50
CA ALA A 378 6.87 9.63 17.41
C ALA A 378 6.89 8.40 16.50
N ALA A 379 5.90 7.50 16.62
CA ALA A 379 5.81 6.29 15.80
C ALA A 379 5.69 6.65 14.32
N ALA A 380 4.87 7.61 13.94
CA ALA A 380 4.76 8.03 12.54
C ALA A 380 6.03 8.74 12.03
N VAL A 381 6.54 9.74 12.75
CA VAL A 381 7.66 10.59 12.30
C VAL A 381 9.00 9.86 12.32
N LEU A 382 9.28 9.10 13.38
CA LEU A 382 10.56 8.41 13.54
C LEU A 382 10.67 7.22 12.59
N THR A 383 9.58 6.48 12.37
CA THR A 383 9.61 5.35 11.43
C THR A 383 9.66 5.80 9.97
N ASP A 384 9.04 6.94 9.63
CA ASP A 384 9.22 7.57 8.32
C ASP A 384 10.70 7.85 8.04
N ARG A 385 11.39 8.40 9.03
CA ARG A 385 12.78 8.82 8.93
C ARG A 385 13.79 7.68 8.94
N TYR A 386 13.66 6.73 9.89
CA TYR A 386 14.70 5.75 10.18
C TYR A 386 14.42 4.35 9.57
N LEU A 387 13.17 4.06 9.20
CA LEU A 387 12.76 2.77 8.61
C LEU A 387 12.31 2.96 7.15
N SER A 388 13.25 3.39 6.29
CA SER A 388 12.99 3.71 4.88
C SER A 388 12.69 2.49 3.99
N GLY A 389 13.13 1.29 4.41
CA GLY A 389 12.86 0.03 3.71
C GLY A 389 11.43 -0.50 3.87
N ARG A 390 10.62 0.11 4.74
CA ARG A 390 9.22 -0.23 4.97
C ARG A 390 8.32 1.00 4.77
N LYS A 391 7.01 0.76 4.63
CA LYS A 391 6.02 1.78 4.30
C LYS A 391 5.11 2.10 5.48
N LEU A 392 4.67 3.35 5.56
CA LEU A 392 3.55 3.75 6.41
C LEU A 392 2.24 3.18 5.82
N PRO A 393 1.23 2.86 6.66
CA PRO A 393 1.23 2.95 8.13
C PRO A 393 1.83 1.72 8.83
N ASP A 394 2.05 0.61 8.12
CA ASP A 394 2.48 -0.69 8.65
C ASP A 394 3.69 -0.62 9.60
N LYS A 395 4.78 0.02 9.17
CA LYS A 395 5.97 0.16 10.02
C LYS A 395 5.74 0.90 11.34
N ALA A 396 4.78 1.83 11.37
CA ALA A 396 4.46 2.58 12.58
C ALA A 396 3.58 1.76 13.52
N ILE A 397 2.68 0.93 12.97
CA ILE A 397 1.86 -0.02 13.71
C ILE A 397 2.76 -1.07 14.38
N ASP A 398 3.69 -1.69 13.64
CA ASP A 398 4.59 -2.70 14.20
C ASP A 398 5.44 -2.17 15.37
N VAL A 399 5.95 -0.94 15.24
CA VAL A 399 6.77 -0.30 16.28
C VAL A 399 5.92 0.03 17.51
N LEU A 400 4.70 0.54 17.30
CA LEU A 400 3.76 0.82 18.39
C LEU A 400 3.38 -0.45 19.14
N ASP A 401 3.03 -1.52 18.43
CA ASP A 401 2.66 -2.82 19.00
C ASP A 401 3.80 -3.42 19.83
N THR A 402 5.02 -3.38 19.28
CA THR A 402 6.22 -3.83 19.99
C THR A 402 6.48 -3.01 21.26
N ALA A 403 6.26 -1.69 21.21
CA ALA A 403 6.40 -0.83 22.38
C ALA A 403 5.34 -1.15 23.46
N CYS A 404 4.08 -1.38 23.05
CA CYS A 404 3.00 -1.78 23.95
C CYS A 404 3.32 -3.11 24.65
N SER A 405 3.74 -4.12 23.90
CA SER A 405 4.13 -5.42 24.44
C SER A 405 5.27 -5.33 25.45
N ARG A 406 6.26 -4.45 25.21
CA ARG A 406 7.39 -4.22 26.12
C ARG A 406 6.96 -3.56 27.43
N VAL A 407 6.11 -2.53 27.37
CA VAL A 407 5.60 -1.86 28.57
C VAL A 407 4.73 -2.81 29.40
N ALA A 408 3.87 -3.60 28.74
CA ALA A 408 3.06 -4.62 29.41
C ALA A 408 3.94 -5.68 30.12
N SER A 409 4.98 -6.17 29.43
CA SER A 409 5.90 -7.17 29.98
C SER A 409 6.76 -6.62 31.13
N ALA A 410 7.15 -5.34 31.09
CA ALA A 410 7.99 -4.71 32.11
C ALA A 410 7.35 -4.66 33.51
N LEU A 411 6.02 -4.77 33.62
CA LEU A 411 5.31 -4.88 34.90
C LEU A 411 5.47 -6.25 35.55
N VAL A 412 5.64 -7.29 34.74
CA VAL A 412 5.73 -8.69 35.18
C VAL A 412 7.18 -9.10 35.34
N GLU A 413 8.03 -8.75 34.37
CA GLU A 413 9.43 -9.16 34.31
C GLU A 413 10.37 -8.24 35.09
N SER A 414 11.47 -8.83 35.57
CA SER A 414 12.57 -8.07 36.17
C SER A 414 13.30 -7.23 35.11
N PRO A 415 13.76 -6.01 35.44
CA PRO A 415 14.46 -5.14 34.49
C PRO A 415 15.71 -5.80 33.91
N ARG A 416 16.00 -5.54 32.62
CA ARG A 416 17.21 -6.06 31.94
C ARG A 416 18.50 -5.81 32.74
N ARG A 417 18.60 -4.65 33.39
CA ARG A 417 19.74 -4.29 34.25
C ARG A 417 19.87 -5.18 35.49
N LEU A 418 18.74 -5.58 36.09
CA LEU A 418 18.73 -6.52 37.22
C LEU A 418 19.19 -7.90 36.74
N ASN A 419 18.61 -8.41 35.64
CA ASN A 419 18.96 -9.71 35.08
C ASN A 419 20.45 -9.78 34.68
N ALA A 420 21.01 -8.69 34.15
CA ALA A 420 22.44 -8.62 33.83
C ALA A 420 23.33 -8.73 35.08
N LEU A 421 22.96 -8.04 36.17
CA LEU A 421 23.70 -8.12 37.43
C LEU A 421 23.54 -9.48 38.11
N GLU A 422 22.35 -10.09 38.06
CA GLU A 422 22.13 -11.45 38.58
C GLU A 422 22.92 -12.50 37.79
N ASN A 423 23.02 -12.34 36.46
CA ASN A 423 23.87 -13.19 35.63
C ASN A 423 25.36 -12.99 35.93
N GLU A 424 25.80 -11.75 36.15
CA GLU A 424 27.17 -11.45 36.59
C GLU A 424 27.47 -12.10 37.95
N LEU A 425 26.53 -12.03 38.89
CA LEU A 425 26.64 -12.70 40.19
C LEU A 425 26.77 -14.22 40.05
N ASN A 426 25.92 -14.84 39.21
CA ASN A 426 25.97 -16.27 38.93
C ASN A 426 27.30 -16.68 38.29
N GLN A 427 27.88 -15.86 37.41
CA GLN A 427 29.20 -16.09 36.82
C GLN A 427 30.31 -16.04 37.89
N ILE A 428 30.27 -15.04 38.78
CA ILE A 428 31.23 -14.90 39.89
C ILE A 428 31.13 -16.08 40.86
N ASP A 429 29.91 -16.53 41.18
CA ASP A 429 29.68 -17.67 42.07
C ASP A 429 30.16 -18.98 41.45
N ALA A 430 29.94 -19.17 40.14
CA ALA A 430 30.45 -20.31 39.40
C ALA A 430 31.99 -20.33 39.36
N GLU A 431 32.64 -19.19 39.07
CA GLU A 431 34.11 -19.07 39.08
C GLU A 431 34.67 -19.34 40.48
N SER A 432 34.04 -18.76 41.51
CA SER A 432 34.43 -18.93 42.90
C SER A 432 34.28 -20.38 43.38
N ALA A 433 33.18 -21.05 43.01
CA ALA A 433 32.95 -22.47 43.30
C ALA A 433 33.96 -23.39 42.58
N GLN A 434 34.32 -23.06 41.34
CA GLN A 434 35.34 -23.78 40.58
C GLN A 434 36.71 -23.64 41.22
N LEU A 435 37.15 -22.43 41.56
CA LEU A 435 38.44 -22.19 42.22
C LEU A 435 38.50 -22.87 43.59
N ALA A 436 37.42 -22.81 44.37
CA ALA A 436 37.32 -23.51 45.66
C ALA A 436 37.35 -25.05 45.50
N ARG A 437 36.84 -25.59 44.40
CA ARG A 437 36.94 -27.02 44.07
C ARG A 437 38.36 -27.39 43.65
N ASP A 438 38.99 -26.63 42.75
CA ASP A 438 40.36 -26.87 42.30
C ASP A 438 41.36 -26.84 43.47
N GLY A 439 41.17 -25.93 44.43
CA GLY A 439 41.97 -25.87 45.66
C GLY A 439 41.79 -27.11 46.54
N ARG A 440 40.55 -27.61 46.71
CA ARG A 440 40.28 -28.88 47.40
C ARG A 440 40.87 -30.10 46.69
N CYS A 441 41.00 -30.04 45.37
CA CYS A 441 41.63 -31.09 44.55
C CYS A 441 43.16 -30.97 44.47
N GLY A 442 43.78 -30.04 45.22
CA GLY A 442 45.23 -29.88 45.29
C GLY A 442 45.87 -29.19 44.08
N ARG A 443 45.09 -28.52 43.22
CA ARG A 443 45.61 -27.70 42.12
C ARG A 443 46.04 -26.32 42.63
N ALA A 444 47.00 -25.70 41.95
CA ALA A 444 47.46 -24.36 42.28
C ALA A 444 46.34 -23.33 41.99
N VAL A 445 45.77 -22.77 43.04
CA VAL A 445 44.79 -21.68 42.98
C VAL A 445 45.49 -20.38 43.37
N ASN A 446 45.23 -19.30 42.63
CA ASN A 446 45.75 -17.99 42.98
C ASN A 446 44.86 -17.35 44.07
N PRO A 447 45.33 -17.22 45.33
CA PRO A 447 44.50 -16.72 46.43
C PRO A 447 44.05 -15.27 46.22
N GLY A 448 44.86 -14.45 45.53
CA GLY A 448 44.49 -13.05 45.23
C GLY A 448 43.30 -12.93 44.28
N ARG A 449 43.04 -13.92 43.43
CA ARG A 449 41.85 -13.94 42.56
C ARG A 449 40.59 -14.24 43.36
N LEU A 450 40.65 -15.16 44.32
CA LEU A 450 39.52 -15.52 45.16
C LEU A 450 39.06 -14.32 46.01
N ASP A 451 39.99 -13.60 46.64
CA ASP A 451 39.69 -12.39 47.41
C ASP A 451 39.10 -11.28 46.54
N SER A 452 39.61 -11.12 45.30
CA SER A 452 39.05 -10.16 44.35
C SER A 452 37.60 -10.51 43.97
N LEU A 453 37.29 -11.80 43.76
CA LEU A 453 35.93 -12.26 43.42
C LEU A 453 34.97 -12.07 44.59
N VAL A 454 35.39 -12.31 45.83
CA VAL A 454 34.57 -12.04 47.03
C VAL A 454 34.25 -10.55 47.14
N THR A 455 35.22 -9.68 46.86
CA THR A 455 35.02 -8.22 46.87
C THR A 455 34.04 -7.80 45.78
N THR A 456 34.26 -8.24 44.53
CA THR A 456 33.36 -7.95 43.40
C THR A 456 31.95 -8.49 43.64
N ARG A 457 31.83 -9.69 44.21
CA ARG A 457 30.54 -10.30 44.59
C ARG A 457 29.76 -9.38 45.52
N HIS A 458 30.40 -8.88 46.58
CA HIS A 458 29.75 -7.98 47.52
C HIS A 458 29.31 -6.66 46.86
N GLU A 459 30.14 -6.10 45.97
CA GLU A 459 29.78 -4.91 45.19
C GLU A 459 28.58 -5.14 44.27
N VAL A 460 28.53 -6.29 43.57
CA VAL A 460 27.42 -6.66 42.69
C VAL A 460 26.14 -6.92 43.49
N GLU A 461 26.21 -7.61 44.63
CA GLU A 461 25.07 -7.81 45.54
C GLU A 461 24.49 -6.47 46.03
N GLN A 462 25.35 -5.52 46.42
CA GLN A 462 24.89 -4.18 46.79
C GLN A 462 24.21 -3.44 45.62
N LYS A 463 24.73 -3.59 44.39
CA LYS A 463 24.09 -3.01 43.18
C LYS A 463 22.73 -3.66 42.91
N ILE A 464 22.61 -4.98 43.03
CA ILE A 464 21.35 -5.71 42.86
C ILE A 464 20.31 -5.20 43.85
N GLN A 465 20.66 -5.09 45.15
CA GLN A 465 19.72 -4.59 46.16
C GLN A 465 19.24 -3.17 45.86
N LYS A 466 20.14 -2.28 45.44
CA LYS A 466 19.79 -0.90 45.06
C LYS A 466 18.81 -0.86 43.87
N VAL A 467 19.11 -1.60 42.81
CA VAL A 467 18.27 -1.63 41.59
C VAL A 467 16.93 -2.29 41.88
N ARG A 468 16.90 -3.38 42.65
CA ARG A 468 15.68 -4.08 43.05
C ARG A 468 14.76 -3.18 43.87
N HIS A 469 15.31 -2.47 44.85
CA HIS A 469 14.54 -1.54 45.66
C HIS A 469 13.94 -0.40 44.83
N ALA A 470 14.73 0.18 43.91
CA ALA A 470 14.24 1.21 43.00
C ALA A 470 13.13 0.70 42.07
N TRP A 471 13.27 -0.53 41.55
CA TRP A 471 12.24 -1.16 40.71
C TRP A 471 10.94 -1.42 41.48
N GLU A 472 11.00 -1.97 42.69
CA GLU A 472 9.82 -2.22 43.53
C GLU A 472 9.07 -0.91 43.86
N GLN A 473 9.80 0.18 44.15
CA GLN A 473 9.21 1.50 44.36
C GLN A 473 8.52 2.05 43.09
N GLN A 474 9.19 1.98 41.94
CA GLN A 474 8.62 2.44 40.67
C GLN A 474 7.39 1.60 40.28
N LYS A 475 7.48 0.26 40.40
CA LYS A 475 6.38 -0.67 40.11
C LYS A 475 5.14 -0.37 40.95
N ALA A 476 5.29 -0.20 42.26
CA ALA A 476 4.17 0.10 43.16
C ALA A 476 3.48 1.45 42.85
N LEU A 477 4.21 2.42 42.28
CA LEU A 477 3.62 3.68 41.82
C LEU A 477 2.90 3.51 40.49
N VAL A 478 3.49 2.77 39.55
CA VAL A 478 2.90 2.53 38.23
C VAL A 478 1.61 1.72 38.34
N GLU A 479 1.57 0.66 39.16
CA GLU A 479 0.35 -0.11 39.42
C GLU A 479 -0.77 0.80 39.95
N LYS A 480 -0.46 1.71 40.88
CA LYS A 480 -1.42 2.70 41.38
C LYS A 480 -1.87 3.68 40.30
N ILE A 481 -0.99 4.11 39.40
CA ILE A 481 -1.35 4.99 38.28
C ILE A 481 -2.31 4.28 37.33
N VAL A 482 -2.04 3.01 37.00
CA VAL A 482 -2.91 2.19 36.14
C VAL A 482 -4.28 1.95 36.81
N GLU A 483 -4.31 1.65 38.11
CA GLU A 483 -5.55 1.53 38.89
C GLU A 483 -6.35 2.85 38.92
N LEU A 484 -5.69 3.98 39.08
CA LEU A 484 -6.34 5.30 39.09
C LEU A 484 -6.87 5.70 37.70
N ARG A 485 -6.21 5.26 36.62
CA ARG A 485 -6.67 5.50 35.23
C ARG A 485 -7.88 4.63 34.86
N THR A 486 -7.97 3.42 35.40
CA THR A 486 -9.08 2.48 35.14
C THR A 486 -10.32 2.78 35.99
N ARG A 487 -10.14 3.35 37.18
CA ARG A 487 -11.25 3.89 37.99
C ARG A 487 -11.70 5.22 37.39
N ASP A 488 -12.63 5.15 36.46
CA ASP A 488 -13.32 6.34 35.94
C ASP A 488 -13.97 7.12 37.11
N ASN A 489 -14.05 8.45 36.96
CA ASN A 489 -14.77 9.45 37.78
C ASN A 489 -13.97 10.39 38.72
N GLY A 490 -14.01 11.69 38.38
CA GLY A 490 -13.96 12.82 39.34
C GLY A 490 -12.74 13.75 39.27
N LYS A 491 -12.93 15.05 39.57
CA LYS A 491 -11.85 16.07 39.63
C LYS A 491 -10.78 15.73 40.67
N ASP A 492 -11.15 15.04 41.75
CA ASP A 492 -10.25 14.66 42.84
C ASP A 492 -9.28 13.54 42.40
N ALA A 493 -9.74 12.60 41.57
CA ALA A 493 -8.88 11.54 41.01
C ALA A 493 -7.81 12.11 40.07
N SER A 494 -8.13 13.19 39.32
CA SER A 494 -7.18 13.86 38.43
C SER A 494 -6.03 14.55 39.19
N GLN A 495 -6.30 15.14 40.35
CA GLN A 495 -5.26 15.73 41.21
C GLN A 495 -4.35 14.65 41.80
N LEU A 496 -4.93 13.58 42.35
CA LEU A 496 -4.18 12.42 42.87
C LEU A 496 -3.31 11.76 41.80
N LEU A 497 -3.83 11.62 40.57
CA LEU A 497 -3.07 11.08 39.43
C LEU A 497 -1.86 11.97 39.11
N THR A 498 -2.06 13.29 39.06
CA THR A 498 -1.00 14.27 38.75
C THR A 498 0.11 14.20 39.79
N ASP A 499 -0.24 14.10 41.07
CA ASP A 499 0.73 13.95 42.16
C ASP A 499 1.52 12.64 42.06
N LYS A 500 0.87 11.53 41.69
CA LYS A 500 1.54 10.23 41.53
C LYS A 500 2.46 10.18 40.32
N VAL A 501 2.05 10.78 39.20
CA VAL A 501 2.92 10.94 38.01
C VAL A 501 4.14 11.80 38.35
N ARG A 502 3.96 12.87 39.14
CA ARG A 502 5.07 13.69 39.61
C ARG A 502 6.04 12.89 40.47
N GLN A 503 5.54 12.12 41.44
CA GLN A 503 6.37 11.24 42.29
C GLN A 503 7.15 10.21 41.45
N LEU A 504 6.52 9.63 40.43
CA LEU A 504 7.18 8.71 39.52
C LEU A 504 8.32 9.41 38.75
N SER A 505 8.05 10.60 38.20
CA SER A 505 9.05 11.38 37.46
C SER A 505 10.26 11.78 38.32
N GLU A 506 10.05 12.05 39.61
CA GLU A 506 11.13 12.38 40.55
C GLU A 506 12.03 11.17 40.82
N LEU A 507 11.46 9.98 40.98
CA LEU A 507 12.24 8.74 41.15
C LEU A 507 12.99 8.36 39.85
N GLN A 508 12.35 8.57 38.70
CA GLN A 508 12.91 8.26 37.38
C GLN A 508 14.12 9.14 37.01
N ARG A 509 14.34 10.30 37.66
CA ARG A 509 15.56 11.12 37.47
C ARG A 509 16.86 10.37 37.78
N THR A 510 16.80 9.37 38.67
CA THR A 510 17.97 8.53 39.00
C THR A 510 18.18 7.36 38.05
N GLY A 511 17.26 7.16 37.10
CA GLY A 511 17.27 6.10 36.10
C GLY A 511 15.88 5.51 35.92
N VAL A 512 15.43 5.42 34.67
CA VAL A 512 14.13 4.83 34.34
C VAL A 512 14.25 3.30 34.28
N LEU A 513 13.44 2.61 35.09
CA LEU A 513 13.35 1.14 35.08
C LEU A 513 12.00 0.66 34.58
N LEU A 514 10.94 1.46 34.80
CA LEU A 514 9.58 1.13 34.42
C LEU A 514 8.85 2.39 33.95
N HIS A 515 8.06 2.24 32.89
CA HIS A 515 7.25 3.29 32.29
C HIS A 515 5.77 3.01 32.56
N ALA A 516 4.99 4.06 32.85
CA ALA A 516 3.56 3.92 33.15
C ALA A 516 2.69 3.87 31.89
N ASP A 517 3.21 4.36 30.78
CA ASP A 517 2.59 4.51 29.48
C ASP A 517 3.62 4.36 28.37
N VAL A 518 3.11 4.10 27.17
CA VAL A 518 3.89 4.14 25.94
C VAL A 518 3.96 5.59 25.49
N GLY A 519 5.15 6.18 25.52
CA GLY A 519 5.48 7.53 25.08
C GLY A 519 6.50 7.52 23.93
N ALA A 520 7.05 8.69 23.63
CA ALA A 520 8.05 8.83 22.55
C ALA A 520 9.38 8.11 22.83
N GLU A 521 9.76 7.93 24.10
CA GLU A 521 11.03 7.28 24.49
C GLU A 521 11.02 5.78 24.19
N GLU A 522 9.91 5.10 24.45
CA GLU A 522 9.75 3.66 24.23
C GLU A 522 9.75 3.36 22.73
N ILE A 523 9.07 4.19 21.95
CA ILE A 523 9.10 4.14 20.48
C ILE A 523 10.53 4.31 19.96
N ALA A 524 11.25 5.32 20.45
CA ALA A 524 12.65 5.53 20.09
C ALA A 524 13.53 4.33 20.47
N GLN A 525 13.30 3.70 21.62
CA GLN A 525 14.02 2.51 22.05
C GLN A 525 13.73 1.28 21.20
N VAL A 526 12.49 1.10 20.73
CA VAL A 526 12.15 0.02 19.79
C VAL A 526 12.87 0.23 18.45
N ILE A 527 12.81 1.45 17.91
CA ILE A 527 13.50 1.79 16.66
C ILE A 527 15.02 1.63 16.83
N ALA A 528 15.57 2.02 17.99
CA ALA A 528 16.98 1.83 18.32
C ALA A 528 17.40 0.36 18.23
N ASP A 529 16.60 -0.54 18.82
CA ASP A 529 16.88 -1.97 18.81
C ASP A 529 16.80 -2.57 17.40
N TRP A 530 15.90 -2.06 16.54
CA TRP A 530 15.74 -2.56 15.17
C TRP A 530 16.78 -2.03 14.21
N THR A 531 17.21 -0.79 14.40
CA THR A 531 18.13 -0.09 13.49
C THR A 531 19.58 -0.13 13.97
N GLY A 532 19.83 -0.45 15.24
CA GLY A 532 21.13 -0.34 15.89
C GLY A 532 21.53 1.10 16.25
N ILE A 533 20.68 2.11 15.98
CA ILE A 533 20.95 3.51 16.33
C ILE A 533 20.67 3.72 17.82
N PRO A 534 21.56 4.33 18.62
CA PRO A 534 21.26 4.61 20.03
C PRO A 534 19.98 5.45 20.21
N ALA A 535 19.12 5.09 21.16
CA ALA A 535 17.85 5.80 21.41
C ALA A 535 18.05 7.28 21.77
N THR A 536 19.16 7.62 22.43
CA THR A 536 19.59 9.01 22.68
C THR A 536 19.84 9.80 21.39
N THR A 537 20.31 9.13 20.35
CA THR A 537 20.47 9.64 18.98
C THR A 537 19.19 9.53 18.16
N ILE A 538 18.06 9.08 18.72
CA ILE A 538 16.77 9.14 18.02
C ILE A 538 15.91 10.27 18.60
N SER A 539 15.91 10.43 19.93
CA SER A 539 15.10 11.43 20.64
C SER A 539 15.70 12.84 20.69
N SER A 540 17.03 12.99 20.54
CA SER A 540 17.67 14.31 20.65
C SER A 540 17.33 15.24 19.50
N ASP A 541 17.18 16.53 19.81
CA ASP A 541 16.93 17.59 18.83
C ASP A 541 18.04 17.65 17.76
N GLN A 542 17.64 17.80 16.50
CA GLN A 542 18.58 17.85 15.37
C GLN A 542 19.56 19.03 15.50
N MET A 543 19.11 20.15 16.08
CA MET A 543 19.97 21.29 16.37
C MET A 543 21.03 20.97 17.43
N ALA A 544 20.65 20.28 18.51
CA ALA A 544 21.61 19.89 19.56
C ALA A 544 22.70 18.93 19.03
N ARG A 545 22.35 18.02 18.11
CA ARG A 545 23.34 17.13 17.47
C ARG A 545 24.31 17.89 16.58
N LEU A 546 23.78 18.82 15.78
CA LEU A 546 24.60 19.72 14.97
C LEU A 546 25.59 20.50 15.84
N ASP A 547 25.16 21.07 16.96
CA ASP A 547 26.04 21.81 17.85
C ASP A 547 27.21 20.95 18.39
N SER A 548 26.95 19.67 18.67
CA SER A 548 27.99 18.73 19.10
C SER A 548 28.83 18.12 17.97
N LEU A 549 28.41 18.27 16.70
CA LEU A 549 29.02 17.65 15.53
C LEU A 549 30.51 17.98 15.37
N PRO A 550 30.98 19.24 15.51
CA PRO A 550 32.39 19.56 15.36
C PRO A 550 33.29 18.84 16.38
N ALA A 551 32.82 18.68 17.62
CA ALA A 551 33.57 17.99 18.66
C ALA A 551 33.67 16.48 18.38
N ASN A 552 32.55 15.86 17.97
CA ASN A 552 32.50 14.44 17.62
C ASN A 552 33.38 14.12 16.40
N LEU A 553 33.32 14.96 15.37
CA LEU A 553 34.16 14.81 14.17
C LEU A 553 35.66 14.95 14.50
N ARG A 554 36.05 15.90 15.37
CA ARG A 554 37.45 16.06 15.83
C ARG A 554 37.95 14.91 16.70
N ASN A 555 37.07 14.25 17.42
CA ASN A 555 37.43 13.07 18.21
C ASN A 555 37.83 11.91 17.31
N ARG A 556 37.13 11.72 16.18
CA ARG A 556 37.31 10.59 15.25
C ARG A 556 38.30 10.89 14.12
N VAL A 557 38.26 12.09 13.53
CA VAL A 557 39.12 12.51 12.41
C VAL A 557 40.16 13.52 12.90
N LYS A 558 41.44 13.12 12.89
CA LYS A 558 42.55 13.95 13.38
C LYS A 558 43.19 14.79 12.28
N GLY A 559 43.42 16.08 12.55
CA GLY A 559 44.21 16.98 11.71
C GLY A 559 43.50 17.58 10.49
N GLN A 560 42.20 17.31 10.31
CA GLN A 560 41.41 17.80 9.15
C GLN A 560 40.44 18.94 9.51
N ASP A 561 40.76 19.74 10.53
CA ASP A 561 39.83 20.73 11.12
C ASP A 561 39.17 21.68 10.12
N SER A 562 39.92 22.16 9.12
CA SER A 562 39.38 23.06 8.09
C SER A 562 38.32 22.37 7.22
N ALA A 563 38.57 21.12 6.79
CA ALA A 563 37.63 20.34 6.00
C ALA A 563 36.37 19.99 6.83
N LEU A 564 36.55 19.58 8.09
CA LEU A 564 35.45 19.28 9.00
C LEU A 564 34.58 20.52 9.27
N HIS A 565 35.18 21.70 9.41
CA HIS A 565 34.45 22.95 9.58
C HIS A 565 33.59 23.32 8.36
N ILE A 566 34.08 23.07 7.15
CA ILE A 566 33.31 23.28 5.90
C ILE A 566 32.11 22.32 5.84
N VAL A 567 32.33 21.04 6.17
CA VAL A 567 31.27 20.03 6.22
C VAL A 567 30.21 20.43 7.25
N TYR A 568 30.62 20.79 8.46
CA TYR A 568 29.71 21.27 9.53
C TYR A 568 28.89 22.48 9.09
N ARG A 569 29.53 23.54 8.60
CA ARG A 569 28.84 24.77 8.18
C ARG A 569 27.81 24.50 7.09
N HIS A 570 28.14 23.65 6.12
CA HIS A 570 27.19 23.29 5.06
C HIS A 570 26.02 22.45 5.58
N LEU A 571 26.24 21.51 6.49
CA LEU A 571 25.16 20.72 7.09
C LEU A 571 24.25 21.59 7.97
N LEU A 572 24.82 22.54 8.71
CA LEU A 572 24.07 23.53 9.51
C LEU A 572 23.14 24.38 8.63
N THR A 573 23.64 24.89 7.50
CA THR A 573 22.80 25.62 6.53
C THR A 573 21.74 24.74 5.85
N ALA A 574 21.92 23.41 5.83
CA ALA A 574 20.94 22.49 5.26
C ALA A 574 19.74 22.29 6.16
N LEU A 575 20.01 22.22 7.45
CA LEU A 575 19.05 21.86 8.49
C LEU A 575 18.36 23.08 9.09
N ALA A 576 18.94 24.28 9.02
CA ALA A 576 18.29 25.53 9.39
C ALA A 576 17.13 25.96 8.44
N ASP A 577 16.65 25.03 7.61
CA ASP A 577 15.52 25.15 6.67
C ASP A 577 15.55 26.38 5.73
N LEU A 578 16.75 26.88 5.43
CA LEU A 578 16.97 27.96 4.47
C LEU A 578 16.99 27.44 3.01
N ARG A 579 16.50 26.22 2.73
CA ARG A 579 16.57 25.55 1.42
C ARG A 579 15.22 25.00 0.97
N ARG A 580 15.11 24.74 -0.33
CA ARG A 580 13.88 24.17 -0.94
C ARG A 580 13.74 22.67 -0.60
N PRO A 581 12.53 22.18 -0.29
CA PRO A 581 12.27 20.75 -0.10
C PRO A 581 12.73 19.91 -1.30
N GLY A 582 13.41 18.78 -1.03
CA GLY A 582 13.87 17.82 -2.06
C GLY A 582 15.31 17.97 -2.54
N THR A 583 16.12 18.87 -1.97
CA THR A 583 17.57 18.96 -2.25
C THR A 583 18.40 18.12 -1.27
N PRO A 584 19.53 17.51 -1.70
CA PRO A 584 20.41 16.78 -0.79
C PRO A 584 20.98 17.71 0.32
N MET A 585 21.13 17.17 1.53
CA MET A 585 21.60 17.93 2.70
C MET A 585 22.99 18.53 2.48
N GLY A 586 23.86 17.84 1.73
CA GLY A 586 25.14 18.36 1.29
C GLY A 586 25.77 17.48 0.23
N VAL A 587 26.51 18.11 -0.69
CA VAL A 587 27.32 17.42 -1.70
C VAL A 587 28.77 17.79 -1.43
N PHE A 588 29.57 16.80 -1.06
CA PHE A 588 30.96 16.98 -0.64
C PHE A 588 31.89 16.17 -1.53
N LEU A 589 32.96 16.82 -2.01
CA LEU A 589 34.09 16.15 -2.65
C LEU A 589 35.28 16.22 -1.68
N LEU A 590 35.61 15.10 -1.04
CA LEU A 590 36.76 15.01 -0.14
C LEU A 590 38.00 14.65 -0.97
N VAL A 591 38.99 15.54 -1.01
CA VAL A 591 40.19 15.39 -1.86
C VAL A 591 41.43 15.19 -0.99
N GLY A 592 42.29 14.25 -1.37
CA GLY A 592 43.56 13.97 -0.69
C GLY A 592 44.09 12.56 -0.98
N PRO A 593 45.36 12.24 -0.64
CA PRO A 593 45.94 10.91 -0.86
C PRO A 593 45.22 9.82 -0.04
N SER A 594 45.37 8.55 -0.43
CA SER A 594 44.75 7.44 0.33
C SER A 594 45.20 7.44 1.79
N GLY A 595 44.31 7.07 2.72
CA GLY A 595 44.62 7.00 4.15
C GLY A 595 44.48 8.30 4.96
N VAL A 596 44.24 9.46 4.35
CA VAL A 596 44.12 10.75 5.08
C VAL A 596 42.80 10.97 5.84
N GLY A 597 41.92 9.97 5.89
CA GLY A 597 40.63 10.07 6.61
C GLY A 597 39.43 10.55 5.80
N LYS A 598 39.47 10.49 4.45
CA LYS A 598 38.32 10.85 3.59
C LYS A 598 37.09 9.98 3.88
N THR A 599 37.24 8.67 3.78
CA THR A 599 36.16 7.71 4.07
C THR A 599 35.75 7.79 5.53
N GLU A 600 36.73 7.95 6.44
CA GLU A 600 36.48 8.11 7.88
C GLU A 600 35.62 9.35 8.16
N THR A 601 35.79 10.44 7.41
CA THR A 601 34.95 11.64 7.56
C THR A 601 33.50 11.37 7.17
N ALA A 602 33.26 10.65 6.06
CA ALA A 602 31.90 10.28 5.64
C ALA A 602 31.23 9.35 6.66
N VAL A 603 31.99 8.38 7.16
CA VAL A 603 31.58 7.48 8.22
C VAL A 603 31.27 8.21 9.54
N ALA A 604 32.14 9.14 9.97
CA ALA A 604 31.95 9.91 11.19
C ALA A 604 30.73 10.84 11.11
N VAL A 605 30.45 11.40 9.94
CA VAL A 605 29.22 12.18 9.68
C VAL A 605 27.99 11.27 9.70
N ALA A 606 28.07 10.07 9.10
CA ALA A 606 26.99 9.10 9.11
C ALA A 606 26.63 8.66 10.53
N ASP A 607 27.64 8.38 11.34
CA ASP A 607 27.51 8.00 12.74
C ASP A 607 26.89 9.12 13.59
N ALA A 608 27.41 10.35 13.49
CA ALA A 608 26.98 11.46 14.31
C ALA A 608 25.58 12.00 13.97
N LEU A 609 25.14 11.92 12.71
CA LEU A 609 23.85 12.49 12.27
C LEU A 609 22.76 11.46 12.00
N PHE A 610 23.13 10.32 11.41
CA PHE A 610 22.19 9.32 10.92
C PHE A 610 22.22 8.03 11.73
N GLY A 611 23.10 7.93 12.73
CA GLY A 611 23.08 6.88 13.74
C GLY A 611 23.85 5.62 13.38
N GLY A 612 24.77 5.69 12.41
CA GLY A 612 25.78 4.64 12.20
C GLY A 612 26.17 4.42 10.74
N GLU A 613 27.19 3.57 10.54
CA GLU A 613 27.72 3.19 9.22
C GLU A 613 26.72 2.42 8.36
N GLN A 614 25.73 1.74 8.97
CA GLN A 614 24.69 1.01 8.24
C GLN A 614 23.80 1.87 7.33
N PHE A 615 23.74 3.18 7.57
CA PHE A 615 23.04 4.14 6.70
C PHE A 615 23.92 4.71 5.60
N LEU A 616 25.20 4.31 5.55
CA LEU A 616 26.12 4.70 4.51
C LEU A 616 26.03 3.74 3.33
N THR A 617 25.44 4.19 2.22
CA THR A 617 25.54 3.46 0.95
C THR A 617 26.93 3.70 0.34
N THR A 618 27.82 2.72 0.46
CA THR A 618 29.15 2.79 -0.15
C THR A 618 29.13 2.19 -1.56
N ILE A 619 29.48 2.99 -2.55
CA ILE A 619 29.67 2.52 -3.93
C ILE A 619 31.17 2.45 -4.19
N ASN A 620 31.71 1.24 -4.33
CA ASN A 620 33.12 1.04 -4.64
C ASN A 620 33.38 1.36 -6.12
N MET A 621 33.80 2.59 -6.42
CA MET A 621 34.05 3.05 -7.79
C MET A 621 35.14 2.25 -8.52
N SER A 622 35.99 1.50 -7.81
CA SER A 622 36.99 0.61 -8.40
C SER A 622 36.37 -0.61 -9.07
N GLU A 623 35.18 -1.06 -8.64
CA GLU A 623 34.45 -2.18 -9.25
C GLU A 623 33.73 -1.78 -10.55
N TYR A 624 33.63 -0.47 -10.80
CA TYR A 624 32.94 0.13 -11.96
C TYR A 624 33.91 0.70 -13.00
N GLN A 625 35.17 0.23 -13.02
CA GLN A 625 36.16 0.63 -14.01
C GLN A 625 35.80 0.16 -15.43
N GLU A 626 35.13 -0.99 -15.54
CA GLU A 626 34.78 -1.61 -16.82
C GLU A 626 33.38 -1.20 -17.29
N ARG A 627 33.22 -0.98 -18.61
CA ARG A 627 31.96 -0.50 -19.19
C ARG A 627 30.74 -1.40 -18.91
N PHE A 628 30.94 -2.69 -18.62
CA PHE A 628 29.85 -3.64 -18.37
C PHE A 628 29.49 -3.78 -16.88
N THR A 629 30.39 -3.59 -15.92
CA THR A 629 30.03 -3.57 -14.49
C THR A 629 29.21 -2.34 -14.12
N VAL A 630 29.39 -1.25 -14.86
CA VAL A 630 28.51 -0.06 -14.85
C VAL A 630 27.04 -0.42 -15.15
N SER A 631 26.78 -1.49 -15.92
CA SER A 631 25.40 -1.96 -16.17
C SER A 631 24.75 -2.64 -14.95
N ARG A 632 25.51 -3.15 -13.97
CA ARG A 632 24.92 -3.65 -12.70
C ARG A 632 24.41 -2.50 -11.80
N LEU A 633 25.10 -1.36 -11.84
CA LEU A 633 24.66 -0.14 -11.14
C LEU A 633 23.37 0.46 -11.76
N LEU A 634 23.08 0.10 -13.02
CA LEU A 634 22.11 0.80 -13.88
C LEU A 634 21.01 -0.11 -14.48
N GLY A 635 21.16 -1.44 -14.39
CA GLY A 635 20.25 -2.47 -14.86
C GLY A 635 20.75 -3.15 -16.15
N ALA A 636 20.55 -4.47 -16.26
CA ALA A 636 20.98 -5.23 -17.44
C ALA A 636 20.05 -4.98 -18.65
N PRO A 637 20.59 -4.93 -19.89
CA PRO A 637 19.80 -4.73 -21.12
C PRO A 637 18.89 -5.94 -21.46
N PRO A 638 17.84 -5.76 -22.29
CA PRO A 638 16.98 -6.85 -22.75
C PRO A 638 17.77 -7.98 -23.42
N GLY A 639 17.61 -9.21 -22.91
CA GLY A 639 18.29 -10.40 -23.43
C GLY A 639 19.54 -10.84 -22.65
N TYR A 640 19.91 -10.14 -21.58
CA TYR A 640 20.98 -10.55 -20.64
C TYR A 640 20.41 -11.00 -19.29
N VAL A 641 21.13 -11.87 -18.58
CA VAL A 641 20.76 -12.32 -17.22
C VAL A 641 20.69 -11.10 -16.28
N GLY A 642 19.56 -10.90 -15.60
CA GLY A 642 19.26 -9.71 -14.80
C GLY A 642 18.31 -8.70 -15.46
N TYR A 643 17.78 -8.98 -16.64
CA TYR A 643 16.75 -8.13 -17.28
C TYR A 643 15.43 -8.17 -16.50
N GLY A 644 15.06 -7.04 -15.88
CA GLY A 644 13.86 -6.91 -15.04
C GLY A 644 14.17 -6.76 -13.54
N GLU A 645 15.44 -6.94 -13.15
CA GLU A 645 15.97 -6.48 -11.86
C GLU A 645 16.54 -5.08 -12.10
N GLY A 646 15.86 -4.05 -11.61
CA GLY A 646 16.30 -2.66 -11.76
C GLY A 646 17.74 -2.47 -11.31
N GLY A 647 18.52 -1.66 -12.02
CA GLY A 647 19.84 -1.26 -11.50
C GLY A 647 19.70 -0.42 -10.25
N VAL A 648 20.70 -0.50 -9.37
CA VAL A 648 20.77 0.20 -8.08
C VAL A 648 20.40 1.70 -8.18
N LEU A 649 20.58 2.35 -9.34
CA LEU A 649 20.31 3.79 -9.53
C LEU A 649 19.31 4.19 -10.64
N THR A 650 18.82 3.33 -11.55
CA THR A 650 18.16 3.83 -12.79
C THR A 650 16.86 3.16 -13.26
N GLU A 651 16.02 2.64 -12.37
CA GLU A 651 14.68 2.15 -12.75
C GLU A 651 13.78 3.18 -13.49
N ALA A 652 14.08 4.49 -13.45
CA ALA A 652 13.15 5.49 -13.98
C ALA A 652 13.42 6.09 -15.39
N ILE A 653 14.63 6.06 -16.00
CA ILE A 653 14.95 7.03 -17.10
C ILE A 653 15.76 6.50 -18.34
N ARG A 654 16.35 5.29 -18.35
CA ARG A 654 17.60 5.10 -19.15
C ARG A 654 17.57 4.54 -20.60
N LYS A 655 16.44 4.23 -21.27
CA LYS A 655 16.51 3.44 -22.54
C LYS A 655 16.80 4.17 -23.87
N GLN A 656 17.01 5.50 -23.90
CA GLN A 656 17.31 6.31 -25.11
C GLN A 656 16.74 5.75 -26.46
N PRO A 657 15.41 5.77 -26.62
CA PRO A 657 14.74 5.26 -27.82
C PRO A 657 14.93 6.17 -29.06
N TYR A 658 14.55 5.72 -30.25
CA TYR A 658 14.49 6.54 -31.47
C TYR A 658 13.52 7.73 -31.25
N PRO A 659 13.83 8.99 -31.62
CA PRO A 659 14.81 9.45 -32.61
C PRO A 659 16.21 9.76 -32.07
N PHE A 660 16.45 9.64 -30.76
CA PHE A 660 17.72 10.01 -30.13
C PHE A 660 18.88 9.06 -30.50
N ASN A 661 18.55 7.79 -30.74
CA ASN A 661 19.49 6.81 -31.28
C ASN A 661 18.97 6.23 -32.61
N PRO A 662 19.56 6.61 -33.76
CA PRO A 662 19.15 6.12 -35.08
C PRO A 662 19.19 4.60 -35.24
N ALA A 663 20.03 3.90 -34.46
CA ALA A 663 20.14 2.44 -34.48
C ALA A 663 19.12 1.71 -33.59
N SER A 664 18.35 2.44 -32.77
CA SER A 664 17.38 1.83 -31.84
C SER A 664 16.13 1.32 -32.58
N ARG A 665 15.67 0.12 -32.18
CA ARG A 665 14.39 -0.45 -32.62
C ARG A 665 13.20 0.02 -31.78
N GLU A 666 13.44 0.45 -30.53
CA GLU A 666 12.42 1.04 -29.66
C GLU A 666 12.23 2.53 -30.01
N GLU A 667 11.00 3.01 -30.07
CA GLU A 667 10.67 4.41 -30.37
C GLU A 667 10.16 5.15 -29.13
N ALA A 668 10.51 6.43 -29.00
CA ALA A 668 10.00 7.30 -27.95
C ALA A 668 8.50 7.51 -28.20
N SER A 669 7.68 7.39 -27.15
CA SER A 669 6.30 7.84 -27.26
C SER A 669 6.28 9.36 -27.46
N LEU A 670 5.34 9.86 -28.27
CA LEU A 670 5.20 11.31 -28.50
C LEU A 670 4.73 12.03 -27.22
N GLU A 671 4.04 11.32 -26.32
CA GLU A 671 3.62 11.81 -25.01
C GLU A 671 4.82 12.03 -24.08
N ASP A 672 5.72 11.06 -23.97
CA ASP A 672 6.94 11.19 -23.17
C ASP A 672 7.87 12.27 -23.74
N PHE A 673 7.96 12.36 -25.07
CA PHE A 673 8.70 13.42 -25.75
C PHE A 673 8.13 14.80 -25.41
N THR A 674 6.79 14.92 -25.39
CA THR A 674 6.07 16.15 -25.01
C THR A 674 6.27 16.51 -23.55
N ALA A 675 6.14 15.54 -22.64
CA ALA A 675 6.33 15.75 -21.21
C ALA A 675 7.76 16.16 -20.85
N PHE A 676 8.74 15.82 -21.70
CA PHE A 676 10.14 16.15 -21.47
C PHE A 676 10.59 17.47 -22.12
N PHE A 677 10.32 17.67 -23.42
CA PHE A 677 10.79 18.84 -24.19
C PHE A 677 9.76 19.97 -24.34
N GLY A 678 8.50 19.74 -24.00
CA GLY A 678 7.45 20.76 -24.12
C GLY A 678 7.75 22.02 -23.31
N PRO A 679 7.07 23.14 -23.57
CA PRO A 679 7.29 24.39 -22.84
C PRO A 679 7.01 24.27 -21.34
N ASP A 680 6.06 23.41 -20.92
CA ASP A 680 5.85 23.07 -19.49
C ASP A 680 6.54 21.75 -19.09
N GLY A 681 7.43 21.25 -19.94
CA GLY A 681 8.09 19.96 -19.78
C GLY A 681 9.17 19.97 -18.71
N LYS A 682 9.58 18.77 -18.28
CA LYS A 682 10.56 18.58 -17.20
C LYS A 682 11.87 19.36 -17.40
N LEU A 683 12.33 19.50 -18.65
CA LEU A 683 13.58 20.21 -18.94
C LEU A 683 13.46 21.73 -18.80
N GLN A 684 12.33 22.32 -19.21
CA GLN A 684 12.08 23.76 -19.07
C GLN A 684 11.83 24.11 -17.59
N GLN A 685 11.05 23.30 -16.87
CA GLN A 685 10.90 23.46 -15.42
C GLN A 685 12.25 23.36 -14.70
N PHE A 686 13.13 22.45 -15.14
CA PHE A 686 14.49 22.35 -14.62
C PHE A 686 15.29 23.63 -14.91
N ARG A 687 15.18 24.18 -16.13
CA ARG A 687 15.86 25.42 -16.52
C ARG A 687 15.40 26.61 -15.69
N GLU A 688 14.09 26.83 -15.57
CA GLU A 688 13.51 27.94 -14.82
C GLU A 688 13.79 27.84 -13.33
N LYS A 689 13.70 26.63 -12.77
CA LYS A 689 13.84 26.41 -11.32
C LYS A 689 15.29 26.40 -10.85
N TYR A 690 16.23 25.93 -11.70
CA TYR A 690 17.61 25.66 -11.30
C TYR A 690 18.69 26.35 -12.13
N LEU A 691 18.44 26.73 -13.39
CA LEU A 691 19.48 27.27 -14.29
C LEU A 691 19.34 28.77 -14.56
N ASN A 692 18.13 29.33 -14.68
CA ASN A 692 17.91 30.77 -14.94
C ASN A 692 18.49 31.68 -13.84
N LEU A 693 18.74 31.13 -12.64
CA LEU A 693 19.46 31.80 -11.55
C LEU A 693 20.94 32.08 -11.87
N PHE A 694 21.48 31.47 -12.92
CA PHE A 694 22.89 31.47 -13.31
C PHE A 694 23.11 31.88 -14.78
N VAL A 695 22.09 32.43 -15.46
CA VAL A 695 22.13 32.84 -16.88
C VAL A 695 22.15 34.37 -16.98
N GLU A 696 23.06 34.89 -17.82
CA GLU A 696 23.63 36.26 -17.87
C GLU A 696 22.70 37.46 -18.19
N GLU A 697 21.37 37.32 -18.25
CA GLU A 697 20.52 38.40 -18.80
C GLU A 697 20.19 39.57 -17.84
N ASN A 698 20.70 39.62 -16.59
CA ASN A 698 20.38 40.70 -15.64
C ASN A 698 21.62 41.22 -14.86
N LEU A 699 22.58 41.82 -15.58
CA LEU A 699 23.90 42.20 -15.04
C LEU A 699 24.00 43.58 -14.36
N GLU A 700 22.93 44.38 -14.27
CA GLU A 700 23.04 45.72 -13.65
C GLU A 700 22.83 45.76 -12.12
N ALA A 701 22.32 44.69 -11.50
CA ALA A 701 21.94 44.73 -10.07
C ALA A 701 22.95 44.11 -9.08
N LEU A 702 24.03 43.47 -9.55
CA LEU A 702 24.89 42.63 -8.70
C LEU A 702 26.38 43.02 -8.67
N TYR A 703 26.77 44.11 -9.33
CA TYR A 703 28.13 44.63 -9.22
C TYR A 703 28.29 45.41 -7.91
N PHE A 704 28.50 44.72 -6.79
CA PHE A 704 29.38 45.11 -5.69
C PHE A 704 29.28 44.07 -4.55
N ASP A 705 29.81 42.86 -4.74
CA ASP A 705 30.80 42.34 -3.78
C ASP A 705 31.58 41.14 -4.35
N ARG A 706 32.80 40.97 -3.88
CA ARG A 706 33.91 40.30 -4.56
C ARG A 706 33.83 38.76 -4.66
N LEU A 707 34.21 38.28 -5.85
CA LEU A 707 34.88 37.00 -6.19
C LEU A 707 34.19 35.68 -5.76
N GLY A 708 33.38 35.13 -6.66
CA GLY A 708 32.87 33.75 -6.60
C GLY A 708 32.05 33.36 -7.84
N GLY A 709 32.66 33.35 -9.03
CA GLY A 709 31.96 33.07 -10.28
C GLY A 709 31.76 31.56 -10.53
N TYR A 710 30.50 31.14 -10.70
CA TYR A 710 30.13 29.81 -11.20
C TYR A 710 30.09 29.83 -12.73
N LEU A 711 30.93 29.01 -13.40
CA LEU A 711 30.86 28.79 -14.85
C LEU A 711 30.14 27.49 -15.15
N VAL A 712 28.98 27.56 -15.82
CA VAL A 712 28.37 26.42 -16.49
C VAL A 712 29.30 26.03 -17.65
N ARG A 713 29.71 24.75 -17.72
CA ARG A 713 30.59 24.29 -18.81
C ARG A 713 29.87 24.44 -20.17
N ALA A 714 30.60 24.86 -21.19
CA ALA A 714 30.07 25.09 -22.55
C ALA A 714 29.43 23.83 -23.19
N ASP A 715 29.84 22.63 -22.78
CA ASP A 715 29.22 21.37 -23.21
C ASP A 715 27.81 21.19 -22.63
N VAL A 716 27.55 21.61 -21.40
CA VAL A 716 26.20 21.58 -20.79
C VAL A 716 25.31 22.66 -21.40
N LEU A 717 25.84 23.88 -21.58
CA LEU A 717 25.11 24.98 -22.22
C LEU A 717 24.72 24.61 -23.66
N SER A 718 25.64 24.04 -24.44
CA SER A 718 25.35 23.58 -25.81
C SER A 718 24.29 22.47 -25.87
N GLN A 719 24.17 21.64 -24.84
CA GLN A 719 23.14 20.59 -24.78
C GLN A 719 21.77 21.14 -24.37
N LEU A 720 21.73 22.16 -23.51
CA LEU A 720 20.51 22.91 -23.18
C LEU A 720 20.03 23.73 -24.38
N GLU A 721 20.93 24.41 -25.09
CA GLU A 721 20.63 25.09 -26.35
C GLU A 721 20.15 24.10 -27.41
N SER A 722 20.74 22.90 -27.48
CA SER A 722 20.28 21.85 -28.39
C SER A 722 18.86 21.39 -28.04
N ALA A 723 18.54 21.28 -26.75
CA ALA A 723 17.19 20.96 -26.30
C ALA A 723 16.18 22.07 -26.63
N ASP A 724 16.56 23.34 -26.47
CA ASP A 724 15.75 24.49 -26.87
C ASP A 724 15.49 24.48 -28.38
N ARG A 725 16.53 24.22 -29.19
CA ARG A 725 16.38 24.07 -30.65
C ARG A 725 15.45 22.91 -31.01
N ILE A 726 15.53 21.78 -30.30
CA ILE A 726 14.59 20.66 -30.45
C ILE A 726 13.17 21.12 -30.09
N ARG A 727 12.98 21.82 -28.96
CA ARG A 727 11.67 22.33 -28.59
C ARG A 727 11.11 23.28 -29.67
N ASP A 728 11.88 24.28 -30.05
CA ASP A 728 11.41 25.32 -30.97
C ASP A 728 11.08 24.74 -32.36
N ALA A 729 11.82 23.70 -32.79
CA ALA A 729 11.55 22.97 -34.01
C ALA A 729 10.22 22.20 -33.95
N PHE A 730 9.95 21.49 -32.84
CA PHE A 730 8.84 20.52 -32.75
C PHE A 730 7.54 21.05 -32.14
N PHE A 731 7.57 22.08 -31.29
CA PHE A 731 6.39 22.62 -30.61
C PHE A 731 5.95 23.94 -31.23
N ASN A 732 4.64 24.16 -31.37
CA ASN A 732 4.10 25.42 -31.86
C ASN A 732 4.06 26.50 -30.76
N SER A 733 3.65 27.72 -31.10
CA SER A 733 3.53 28.84 -30.15
C SER A 733 2.49 28.62 -29.04
N ARG A 734 1.63 27.60 -29.17
CA ARG A 734 0.66 27.17 -28.14
C ARG A 734 1.19 26.01 -27.28
N GLY A 735 2.45 25.60 -27.48
CA GLY A 735 3.10 24.55 -26.72
C GLY A 735 2.68 23.11 -27.08
N LEU A 736 1.92 22.95 -28.16
CA LEU A 736 1.51 21.64 -28.64
C LEU A 736 2.52 21.09 -29.64
N LEU A 737 2.77 19.78 -29.58
CA LEU A 737 3.61 19.07 -30.54
C LEU A 737 2.96 19.11 -31.92
N GLY A 738 3.65 19.69 -32.90
CA GLY A 738 3.11 19.86 -34.25
C GLY A 738 4.04 20.68 -35.15
N VAL A 739 4.39 20.09 -36.28
CA VAL A 739 5.24 20.67 -37.32
C VAL A 739 4.42 20.76 -38.61
N GLN A 740 4.21 21.98 -39.08
CA GLN A 740 3.69 22.24 -40.42
C GLN A 740 4.85 22.43 -41.39
N PHE A 741 4.81 21.72 -42.51
CA PHE A 741 5.87 21.74 -43.51
C PHE A 741 5.30 21.58 -44.92
N TYR A 742 6.03 22.03 -45.92
CA TYR A 742 5.63 21.95 -47.31
C TYR A 742 6.57 21.03 -48.07
N VAL A 743 6.01 20.24 -48.98
CA VAL A 743 6.78 19.34 -49.84
C VAL A 743 6.54 19.71 -51.29
N GLU A 744 7.63 19.99 -52.00
CA GLU A 744 7.64 20.29 -53.43
C GLU A 744 8.40 19.19 -54.19
N PRO A 745 7.76 18.53 -55.17
CA PRO A 745 8.44 17.64 -56.12
C PRO A 745 9.45 18.42 -56.99
N LEU A 746 10.75 18.10 -56.92
CA LEU A 746 11.78 18.78 -57.72
C LEU A 746 12.11 18.07 -59.03
N GLY A 747 11.91 16.75 -59.09
CA GLY A 747 12.17 16.00 -60.31
C GLY A 747 12.10 14.49 -60.11
N LEU A 748 11.46 13.84 -61.07
CA LEU A 748 11.26 12.40 -61.15
C LEU A 748 12.12 11.85 -62.30
N ALA A 749 12.77 10.71 -62.11
CA ALA A 749 13.53 10.06 -63.17
C ALA A 749 12.63 9.76 -64.40
N PRO A 750 13.12 9.96 -65.64
CA PRO A 750 12.29 9.89 -66.85
C PRO A 750 11.72 8.49 -67.15
N ASN A 751 12.30 7.45 -66.55
CA ASN A 751 11.79 6.08 -66.64
C ASN A 751 10.66 5.78 -65.64
N GLN A 752 10.34 6.68 -64.72
CA GLN A 752 9.26 6.52 -63.74
C GLN A 752 7.99 7.23 -64.22
N ARG A 753 6.83 6.58 -64.06
CA ARG A 753 5.51 7.12 -64.43
C ARG A 753 4.98 8.09 -63.37
N SER A 754 5.13 7.74 -62.10
CA SER A 754 4.64 8.55 -60.98
C SER A 754 5.40 8.28 -59.70
N SER A 755 5.37 9.24 -58.78
CA SER A 755 5.79 9.07 -57.39
C SER A 755 4.67 9.47 -56.45
N SER A 756 4.53 8.76 -55.33
CA SER A 756 3.69 9.16 -54.22
C SER A 756 4.42 9.14 -52.88
N LEU A 757 4.24 10.19 -52.09
CA LEU A 757 4.72 10.32 -50.71
C LEU A 757 3.50 10.39 -49.79
N GLY A 758 3.35 9.39 -48.93
CA GLY A 758 2.32 9.33 -47.90
C GLY A 758 2.92 9.60 -46.51
N VAL A 759 2.33 10.53 -45.76
CA VAL A 759 2.70 10.85 -44.38
C VAL A 759 1.41 10.85 -43.55
N GLU A 760 1.25 9.85 -42.68
CA GLU A 760 0.12 9.76 -41.72
C GLU A 760 -1.24 10.10 -42.34
N GLY A 761 -1.57 9.38 -43.42
CA GLY A 761 -2.83 9.54 -44.16
C GLY A 761 -2.87 10.70 -45.19
N GLN A 762 -1.89 11.60 -45.20
CA GLN A 762 -1.77 12.69 -46.19
C GLN A 762 -0.90 12.24 -47.36
N LEU A 763 -1.41 12.31 -48.60
CA LEU A 763 -0.77 11.75 -49.80
C LEU A 763 -0.45 12.84 -50.84
N ILE A 764 0.80 12.90 -51.26
CA ILE A 764 1.27 13.74 -52.37
C ILE A 764 1.59 12.82 -53.55
N THR A 765 1.11 13.15 -54.74
CA THR A 765 1.39 12.39 -55.97
C THR A 765 1.95 13.31 -57.05
N TYR A 766 3.01 12.89 -57.74
CA TYR A 766 3.66 13.64 -58.80
C TYR A 766 3.85 12.79 -60.07
N ASN A 767 3.39 13.31 -61.21
CA ASN A 767 3.33 12.61 -62.51
C ASN A 767 3.89 13.50 -63.64
N HIS A 768 5.12 14.03 -63.52
CA HIS A 768 5.76 14.92 -64.52
C HIS A 768 4.97 16.21 -64.86
N GLY A 769 4.09 16.66 -63.97
CA GLY A 769 3.35 17.91 -64.09
C GLY A 769 4.10 19.12 -63.50
N PRO A 770 3.50 20.33 -63.47
CA PRO A 770 4.08 21.46 -62.75
C PRO A 770 4.25 21.12 -61.26
N SER A 771 5.40 21.47 -60.67
CA SER A 771 5.66 21.26 -59.25
C SER A 771 4.83 22.22 -58.41
N THR A 772 3.92 21.68 -57.60
CA THR A 772 3.16 22.45 -56.61
C THR A 772 3.61 22.08 -55.21
N SER A 773 3.93 23.09 -54.41
CA SER A 773 4.26 22.91 -53.01
C SER A 773 3.00 22.56 -52.23
N THR A 774 3.01 21.42 -51.52
CA THR A 774 1.85 20.93 -50.75
C THR A 774 2.16 20.95 -49.27
N GLY A 775 1.29 21.61 -48.47
CA GLY A 775 1.43 21.67 -47.01
C GLY A 775 0.98 20.37 -46.34
N LEU A 776 1.76 19.90 -45.37
CA LEU A 776 1.55 18.73 -44.54
C LEU A 776 1.74 19.08 -43.06
N ILE A 777 1.14 18.28 -42.18
CA ILE A 777 1.27 18.41 -40.72
C ILE A 777 1.69 17.08 -40.11
N TRP A 778 2.67 17.12 -39.19
CA TRP A 778 3.12 15.96 -38.40
C TRP A 778 3.36 16.34 -36.93
N PRO A 779 2.96 15.52 -35.94
CA PRO A 779 2.11 14.34 -36.08
C PRO A 779 0.68 14.74 -36.43
N ASN A 780 0.03 13.96 -37.31
CA ASN A 780 -1.36 14.16 -37.69
C ASN A 780 -2.28 13.37 -36.75
N THR A 781 -2.75 14.00 -35.69
CA THR A 781 -3.61 13.37 -34.67
C THR A 781 -4.97 12.89 -35.18
N LEU A 782 -5.38 13.34 -36.37
CA LEU A 782 -6.62 12.94 -37.04
C LEU A 782 -6.43 11.73 -37.99
N ALA A 783 -5.19 11.26 -38.18
CA ALA A 783 -4.90 10.15 -39.07
C ALA A 783 -5.29 8.79 -38.46
N PRO A 784 -5.86 7.87 -39.25
CA PRO A 784 -6.21 6.52 -38.78
C PRO A 784 -4.99 5.61 -38.59
N SER A 785 -3.80 5.98 -39.10
CA SER A 785 -2.60 5.17 -39.01
C SER A 785 -1.31 6.00 -38.98
N ASN A 786 -0.39 5.63 -38.08
CA ASN A 786 0.95 6.23 -37.93
C ASN A 786 1.93 5.58 -38.92
N GLU A 787 1.66 5.70 -40.21
CA GLU A 787 2.48 5.16 -41.28
C GLU A 787 2.99 6.24 -42.23
N SER A 788 4.26 6.13 -42.62
CA SER A 788 4.86 6.98 -43.66
C SER A 788 5.48 6.11 -44.75
N ARG A 789 5.22 6.45 -46.01
CA ARG A 789 5.69 5.68 -47.18
C ARG A 789 6.06 6.54 -48.38
N VAL A 790 7.03 6.09 -49.15
CA VAL A 790 7.33 6.60 -50.50
C VAL A 790 7.15 5.48 -51.49
N THR A 791 6.44 5.72 -52.58
CA THR A 791 6.25 4.77 -53.68
C THR A 791 6.64 5.43 -55.00
N LEU A 792 7.34 4.67 -55.85
CA LEU A 792 7.70 5.00 -57.23
C LEU A 792 7.08 3.95 -58.14
N ILE A 793 6.37 4.40 -59.16
CA ILE A 793 5.73 3.52 -60.15
C ILE A 793 6.47 3.67 -61.47
N ASN A 794 7.03 2.57 -61.96
CA ASN A 794 7.76 2.53 -63.22
C ASN A 794 6.78 2.62 -64.42
N ALA A 795 7.27 2.95 -65.63
CA ALA A 795 6.47 2.99 -66.85
C ALA A 795 5.69 1.70 -67.13
N GLY A 796 6.21 0.54 -66.70
CA GLY A 796 5.55 -0.77 -66.78
C GLY A 796 4.55 -1.09 -65.66
N GLY A 797 4.23 -0.15 -64.76
CA GLY A 797 3.20 -0.31 -63.71
C GLY A 797 3.65 -1.00 -62.42
N ARG A 798 4.93 -1.40 -62.30
CA ARG A 798 5.48 -1.96 -61.05
C ARG A 798 5.75 -0.85 -60.03
N SER A 799 5.25 -1.01 -58.81
CA SER A 799 5.48 -0.10 -57.69
C SER A 799 6.63 -0.59 -56.81
N SER A 800 7.55 0.31 -56.48
CA SER A 800 8.65 0.07 -55.54
C SER A 800 8.69 1.19 -54.51
N GLY A 801 8.96 0.89 -53.25
CA GLY A 801 8.80 1.89 -52.19
C GLY A 801 9.27 1.46 -50.83
N LEU A 802 9.36 2.44 -49.92
CA LEU A 802 9.72 2.25 -48.52
C LEU A 802 8.49 2.53 -47.64
N LEU A 803 8.30 1.73 -46.59
CA LEU A 803 7.20 1.87 -45.62
C LEU A 803 7.75 1.73 -44.20
N TYR A 804 7.41 2.70 -43.35
CA TYR A 804 7.69 2.67 -41.92
C TYR A 804 6.41 2.89 -41.12
N ARG A 805 6.35 2.26 -39.93
CA ARG A 805 5.23 2.35 -38.99
C ARG A 805 5.77 2.76 -37.62
N GLY A 806 4.98 3.55 -36.90
CA GLY A 806 5.31 3.99 -35.54
C GLY A 806 5.18 5.50 -35.37
N PRO A 807 5.22 5.99 -34.12
CA PRO A 807 5.14 7.41 -33.80
C PRO A 807 6.17 8.26 -34.56
N TRP A 808 7.33 7.72 -34.92
CA TRP A 808 8.36 8.45 -35.67
C TRP A 808 8.56 7.95 -37.12
N SER A 809 7.51 7.37 -37.71
CA SER A 809 7.56 6.76 -39.05
C SER A 809 8.10 7.70 -40.15
N LEU A 810 7.73 8.98 -40.11
CA LEU A 810 8.20 10.00 -41.05
C LEU A 810 9.71 10.21 -40.95
N TYR A 811 10.25 10.33 -39.74
CA TYR A 811 11.68 10.55 -39.52
C TYR A 811 12.50 9.33 -39.91
N ARG A 812 11.97 8.12 -39.71
CA ARG A 812 12.62 6.89 -40.21
C ARG A 812 12.65 6.84 -41.72
N LEU A 813 11.55 7.19 -42.38
CA LEU A 813 11.48 7.26 -43.84
C LEU A 813 12.50 8.27 -44.39
N LEU A 814 12.53 9.48 -43.82
CA LEU A 814 13.46 10.53 -44.23
C LEU A 814 14.93 10.17 -43.96
N SER A 815 15.22 9.37 -42.93
CA SER A 815 16.58 8.91 -42.65
C SER A 815 17.18 8.01 -43.74
N GLN A 816 16.34 7.40 -44.60
CA GLN A 816 16.78 6.61 -45.75
C GLN A 816 17.03 7.45 -47.02
N ALA A 817 16.65 8.73 -47.01
CA ALA A 817 16.84 9.62 -48.14
C ALA A 817 18.27 10.19 -48.18
N ARG A 818 18.81 10.39 -49.38
CA ARG A 818 20.07 11.11 -49.58
C ARG A 818 19.82 12.62 -49.61
N LEU A 819 20.52 13.35 -48.75
CA LEU A 819 20.48 14.80 -48.68
C LEU A 819 21.33 15.41 -49.80
N ASN A 820 20.73 16.28 -50.62
CA ASN A 820 21.40 16.94 -51.75
C ASN A 820 21.77 18.40 -51.45
N GLY A 821 21.15 19.00 -50.42
CA GLY A 821 21.42 20.36 -49.97
C GLY A 821 20.42 20.77 -48.88
N ALA A 822 20.83 21.67 -47.99
CA ALA A 822 20.00 22.18 -46.91
C ALA A 822 20.24 23.69 -46.73
N THR A 823 19.17 24.44 -46.53
CA THR A 823 19.15 25.82 -46.02
C THR A 823 18.56 25.81 -44.62
N SER A 824 18.50 26.96 -43.93
CA SER A 824 17.88 27.04 -42.60
C SER A 824 16.39 26.66 -42.59
N THR A 825 15.69 26.85 -43.72
CA THR A 825 14.25 26.65 -43.82
C THR A 825 13.85 25.56 -44.82
N SER A 826 14.75 25.04 -45.66
CA SER A 826 14.43 23.99 -46.64
C SER A 826 15.51 22.93 -46.78
N VAL A 827 15.12 21.70 -47.10
CA VAL A 827 16.02 20.58 -47.35
C VAL A 827 15.63 19.82 -48.61
N ASP A 828 16.60 19.57 -49.48
CA ASP A 828 16.43 18.83 -50.72
C ASP A 828 16.87 17.38 -50.48
N ILE A 829 15.91 16.46 -50.56
CA ILE A 829 16.11 15.03 -50.36
C ILE A 829 15.89 14.25 -51.66
N SER A 830 16.58 13.12 -51.78
CA SER A 830 16.40 12.17 -52.87
C SER A 830 16.20 10.76 -52.36
N PHE A 831 15.15 10.12 -52.84
CA PHE A 831 14.95 8.69 -52.67
C PHE A 831 15.48 7.99 -53.92
N SER A 832 16.42 7.07 -53.73
CA SER A 832 16.98 6.26 -54.80
C SER A 832 16.49 4.82 -54.65
N VAL A 833 15.96 4.25 -55.72
CA VAL A 833 15.53 2.86 -55.82
C VAL A 833 16.26 2.25 -57.03
N PRO A 834 16.53 0.92 -57.09
CA PRO A 834 17.33 0.33 -58.17
C PRO A 834 16.91 0.71 -59.61
N GLU A 835 15.63 1.04 -59.82
CA GLU A 835 15.07 1.37 -61.14
C GLU A 835 14.85 2.89 -61.38
N GLY A 836 15.25 3.79 -60.47
CA GLY A 836 15.08 5.24 -60.64
C GLY A 836 15.05 6.01 -59.32
N GLY A 837 14.87 7.33 -59.38
CA GLY A 837 14.87 8.18 -58.19
C GLY A 837 13.89 9.35 -58.27
N MET A 838 13.54 9.87 -57.09
CA MET A 838 12.69 11.04 -56.93
C MET A 838 13.33 12.05 -55.99
N ARG A 839 13.28 13.33 -56.37
CA ARG A 839 13.75 14.45 -55.56
C ARG A 839 12.60 15.28 -55.02
N TYR A 840 12.63 15.54 -53.73
CA TYR A 840 11.68 16.41 -53.03
C TYR A 840 12.42 17.53 -52.31
N ARG A 841 11.85 18.72 -52.30
CA ARG A 841 12.21 19.81 -51.40
C ARG A 841 11.21 19.85 -50.26
N ILE A 842 11.70 19.79 -49.03
CA ILE A 842 10.88 19.95 -47.82
C ILE A 842 11.20 21.31 -47.21
N SER A 843 10.23 22.19 -47.05
CA SER A 843 10.41 23.50 -46.41
C SER A 843 9.52 23.70 -45.20
N THR A 844 9.95 24.52 -44.25
CA THR A 844 9.20 24.90 -43.04
C THR A 844 9.19 26.40 -42.88
N GLU A 845 8.12 26.95 -42.32
CA GLU A 845 8.03 28.39 -42.00
C GLU A 845 8.87 28.78 -40.77
N LYS A 846 9.26 27.80 -39.95
CA LYS A 846 10.13 28.00 -38.78
C LYS A 846 11.60 28.13 -39.19
N ALA A 847 12.33 29.00 -38.48
CA ALA A 847 13.77 29.21 -38.66
C ALA A 847 14.63 27.99 -38.32
N ASN A 848 14.16 27.12 -37.41
CA ASN A 848 14.78 25.84 -37.07
C ASN A 848 14.01 24.70 -37.71
N ASN A 849 14.41 24.28 -38.92
CA ASN A 849 13.75 23.20 -39.65
C ASN A 849 14.04 21.82 -39.01
N PRO A 850 13.02 21.06 -38.54
CA PRO A 850 13.21 19.74 -37.94
C PRO A 850 13.75 18.65 -38.89
N PHE A 851 13.77 18.89 -40.20
CA PHE A 851 14.14 17.92 -41.23
C PHE A 851 15.56 18.12 -41.80
N THR A 852 16.24 19.22 -41.46
CA THR A 852 17.66 19.43 -41.81
C THR A 852 18.53 18.65 -40.82
N GLN A 853 19.13 17.52 -41.22
CA GLN A 853 19.89 16.69 -40.28
C GLN A 853 21.11 17.45 -39.69
N PRO A 854 21.47 17.26 -38.40
CA PRO A 854 20.89 16.33 -37.44
C PRO A 854 20.62 16.94 -36.05
N LEU A 855 19.42 17.50 -35.84
CA LEU A 855 18.99 18.09 -34.55
C LEU A 855 19.16 17.15 -33.33
N PHE A 856 19.04 15.84 -33.54
CA PHE A 856 19.20 14.84 -32.48
C PHE A 856 20.62 14.25 -32.37
N LYS A 857 21.51 14.50 -33.34
CA LYS A 857 22.85 13.89 -33.35
C LYS A 857 23.77 14.70 -32.45
N GLY A 858 24.32 14.02 -31.46
CA GLY A 858 25.12 14.66 -30.42
C GLY A 858 24.28 15.18 -29.26
N PHE A 859 22.93 15.16 -29.35
CA PHE A 859 22.08 15.36 -28.19
C PHE A 859 22.18 14.12 -27.30
N VAL A 860 22.89 14.27 -26.19
CA VAL A 860 23.01 13.25 -25.16
C VAL A 860 22.64 13.98 -23.90
N LEU A 861 21.63 13.48 -23.18
CA LEU A 861 21.35 13.94 -21.82
C LEU A 861 22.69 13.94 -21.07
N PRO A 862 23.27 15.12 -20.78
CA PRO A 862 24.65 15.20 -20.36
C PRO A 862 24.82 14.31 -19.14
N ARG A 863 25.78 13.38 -19.16
CA ARG A 863 26.04 12.54 -17.99
C ARG A 863 26.33 13.42 -16.77
N THR A 864 26.85 14.62 -16.97
CA THR A 864 27.01 15.67 -15.96
C THR A 864 25.69 16.15 -15.34
N LEU A 865 24.55 16.21 -16.06
CA LEU A 865 23.25 16.51 -15.43
C LEU A 865 22.69 15.32 -14.61
N LEU A 866 23.21 14.11 -14.82
CA LEU A 866 22.84 12.88 -14.09
C LEU A 866 23.91 12.41 -13.07
N GLN A 867 25.15 12.92 -13.14
CA GLN A 867 26.30 12.54 -12.31
C GLN A 867 26.94 13.73 -11.59
N ASP A 868 26.86 14.95 -12.15
CA ASP A 868 27.51 16.16 -11.66
C ASP A 868 26.48 17.28 -11.40
N GLY A 869 25.79 17.19 -10.27
CA GLY A 869 25.30 18.40 -9.61
C GLY A 869 26.51 19.26 -9.25
N LEU A 870 26.87 20.20 -10.14
CA LEU A 870 27.77 21.35 -9.91
C LEU A 870 28.91 21.11 -8.90
N ARG A 871 30.09 20.65 -9.37
CA ARG A 871 31.47 21.06 -8.94
C ARG A 871 32.47 20.13 -9.65
N SER A 872 33.60 20.54 -10.23
CA SER A 872 34.33 21.80 -10.36
C SER A 872 35.41 21.61 -11.44
N ARG A 873 35.61 22.59 -12.32
CA ARG A 873 36.94 22.84 -12.94
C ARG A 873 37.22 24.34 -12.97
N ALA A 874 37.39 24.92 -11.78
CA ALA A 874 38.73 25.40 -11.40
C ALA A 874 39.39 24.16 -10.77
N ASP A 875 40.45 23.54 -11.29
CA ASP A 875 41.66 24.08 -11.87
C ASP A 875 42.11 23.25 -13.08
N ALA A 876 42.15 23.90 -14.24
CA ALA A 876 43.10 23.57 -15.30
C ALA A 876 43.50 24.87 -16.02
N VAL A 877 43.83 25.89 -15.22
CA VAL A 877 44.70 26.99 -15.62
C VAL A 877 45.71 27.12 -14.50
N LEU A 878 46.78 26.32 -14.57
CA LEU A 878 48.13 26.66 -14.13
C LEU A 878 49.09 25.58 -14.65
N SER A 879 49.18 25.47 -15.97
CA SER A 879 50.41 25.03 -16.62
C SER A 879 50.61 25.87 -17.89
N ARG A 880 51.28 27.01 -17.70
CA ARG A 880 52.26 27.65 -18.58
C ARG A 880 51.97 28.14 -20.01
N ASP A 881 50.78 28.00 -20.60
CA ASP A 881 50.59 28.46 -22.01
C ASP A 881 49.71 29.70 -22.22
N LEU A 882 49.18 30.32 -21.16
CA LEU A 882 48.32 31.51 -21.26
C LEU A 882 49.06 32.87 -21.20
N VAL A 883 50.39 32.86 -21.12
CA VAL A 883 51.21 34.09 -21.17
C VAL A 883 51.55 34.51 -22.62
N HIS A 884 51.40 33.62 -23.61
CA HIS A 884 51.80 33.93 -25.00
C HIS A 884 50.66 34.34 -25.95
N ALA A 885 49.39 34.17 -25.59
CA ALA A 885 48.26 34.38 -26.52
C ALA A 885 47.37 35.60 -26.19
N ARG A 886 47.86 36.55 -25.37
CA ARG A 886 47.15 37.82 -25.10
C ARG A 886 47.89 39.07 -25.62
N LEU A 887 48.94 38.90 -26.43
CA LEU A 887 49.72 40.00 -27.01
C LEU A 887 49.52 40.20 -28.53
N GLN A 888 48.49 39.62 -29.16
CA GLN A 888 48.29 39.79 -30.62
C GLN A 888 46.90 40.26 -31.07
N VAL A 889 45.93 40.47 -30.18
CA VAL A 889 44.57 40.90 -30.60
C VAL A 889 44.14 42.26 -30.03
N ALA A 890 44.92 42.84 -29.11
CA ALA A 890 44.80 44.25 -28.76
C ALA A 890 46.08 44.94 -29.22
N GLY A 891 46.06 45.51 -30.42
CA GLY A 891 47.12 46.37 -30.93
C GLY A 891 47.25 47.64 -30.08
N LEU A 892 47.95 47.49 -28.95
CA LEU A 892 48.42 48.58 -28.10
C LEU A 892 49.91 48.36 -27.91
N ASP A 893 50.68 49.18 -28.62
CA ASP A 893 52.11 49.37 -28.40
C ASP A 893 52.39 50.01 -27.03
N ALA A 894 53.58 49.69 -26.51
CA ALA A 894 54.36 50.40 -25.49
C ALA A 894 53.81 50.40 -24.04
N GLU A 895 54.61 50.37 -22.98
CA GLU A 895 56.06 50.51 -22.76
C GLU A 895 56.43 49.79 -21.45
#